data_AF-G9NUN6-F1
#
_entry.id   AF-G9NUN6-F1
#
_cell.length_a   1.000
_cell.length_b   1.000
_cell.length_c   1.000
_cell.angle_alpha   90.00
_cell.angle_beta   90.00
_cell.angle_gamma   90.00
#
_symmetry.space_group_name_H-M   'P 1'
#
loop_
_entity.id
_entity.type
_entity.pdbx_description
1 polymer ?
#
loop_
_entity_poly.entity_id
_entity_poly.type
_entity_poly.pdbx_seq_one_letter_code
_entity_poly.pdbx_strand_id
1 'polypeptide(L)'
;MSGSEINTVLAHSLSADANLRNSAEQQLTQAAESNFPLYLATLVQELANDQAQGSIRAAAGIALKNAFTARDFARQQELQSKWLQQTDEETKNRVKQLTLQTLSSSNTQAGTAAAQVISSIAAIELPRGQWTDLLSFLVKNVSEGADHQKQSSLTTIGYICESQDPELRLALVAHSNAILTAVVQGARKEETNNEVRLAAITALGDSLEFVANNFKHEGERNYIMQVVCEATQAEDSRIQQGAFGCLNRIMGLYYENMRFYMEKALFGLTILGMKSEDEDVAKLAVEFWSTVCEEEVSIEDDNSQVENADQMRPFYNFARVAANEVVPVLLTLLTKQDEDATDDEYNLSRAAYQCLQLYSQAVNSTIIGPVLAFVEANLRSDDWHNRDAAVSAFGAIMEGPDEKVLEPIVKQALPVLITMMDDQSLQVKDSTAYALGRVTEACSEAIDAQQHLPTLIASLFKGLISNAKMAPSCCWALMNLAERFAGDFGAASNPITPHFNQAVSSLLDVTARQDTETSVRTAAYEVLNVFVQNAASESLSAIASLSDVIIKRLEETIPLQSQVVSVEDKLTLEEMQNSLCTVLQAIISRLDKEISPQGDRIMQVLLQILSTIGGKSSVPEAIFATISALSTTMEEDFIKYMEAFVPFLYNALGNQDEPSLCSMAIGLVSDITRSMGERSQPFCDNFMNYLLNNLRSTTLANQFKPAILQCFGDIAGAIGGHFETYLSVVAQVLEQASTVTATPEGPDEMFYYVISLREGIMDAWGGIIGAMKSSGKTQVLHQYVTSIFQLLNLIGGDANRSESLMRAAMGVIGDLADAYPNGELIDAFRQGWLTTMIKETKTNRDFQPRTIETARWAREQVKRQLGGSQGVIAQS
;
A
#
# COMPACT_ATOMS: atom_id res chain seq x y z
N MET A 1 27.82 15.27 -31.65
CA MET A 1 28.77 14.16 -31.40
C MET A 1 28.91 13.36 -32.70
N SER A 2 30.10 12.92 -33.04
CA SER A 2 30.29 11.97 -34.16
C SER A 2 29.79 10.56 -33.76
N GLY A 3 29.51 9.68 -34.74
CA GLY A 3 29.07 8.30 -34.47
C GLY A 3 30.06 7.46 -33.64
N SER A 4 31.36 7.75 -33.73
CA SER A 4 32.38 7.12 -32.87
C SER A 4 32.38 7.66 -31.43
N GLU A 5 32.08 8.96 -31.25
CA GLU A 5 32.03 9.58 -29.92
C GLU A 5 30.81 9.11 -29.11
N ILE A 6 29.64 8.97 -29.74
CA ILE A 6 28.44 8.50 -29.03
C ILE A 6 28.61 7.05 -28.54
N ASN A 7 29.28 6.19 -29.32
CA ASN A 7 29.57 4.82 -28.92
C ASN A 7 30.42 4.72 -27.66
N THR A 8 31.44 5.58 -27.53
CA THR A 8 32.25 5.65 -26.32
C THR A 8 31.43 6.13 -25.13
N VAL A 9 30.60 7.16 -25.29
CA VAL A 9 29.76 7.69 -24.21
C VAL A 9 28.71 6.67 -23.77
N LEU A 10 28.05 5.98 -24.70
CA LEU A 10 27.10 4.92 -24.38
C LEU A 10 27.79 3.73 -23.69
N ALA A 11 28.97 3.32 -24.15
CA ALA A 11 29.74 2.28 -23.47
C ALA A 11 30.12 2.69 -22.04
N HIS A 12 30.52 3.96 -21.84
CA HIS A 12 30.82 4.51 -20.52
C HIS A 12 29.59 4.58 -19.60
N SER A 13 28.39 4.80 -20.15
CA SER A 13 27.13 4.75 -19.37
C SER A 13 26.83 3.37 -18.79
N LEU A 14 27.44 2.31 -19.34
CA LEU A 14 27.34 0.94 -18.84
C LEU A 14 28.53 0.53 -17.96
N SER A 15 29.44 1.46 -17.64
CA SER A 15 30.64 1.16 -16.86
C SER A 15 30.31 0.79 -15.40
N ALA A 16 31.07 -0.16 -14.85
CA ALA A 16 31.08 -0.45 -13.41
C ALA A 16 31.74 0.68 -12.60
N ASP A 17 32.58 1.51 -13.23
CA ASP A 17 33.14 2.71 -12.61
C ASP A 17 32.10 3.84 -12.59
N ALA A 18 31.63 4.19 -11.38
CA ALA A 18 30.64 5.23 -11.16
C ALA A 18 31.08 6.60 -11.68
N ASN A 19 32.37 6.94 -11.64
CA ASN A 19 32.84 8.24 -12.14
C ASN A 19 32.69 8.34 -13.66
N LEU A 20 33.07 7.28 -14.35
CA LEU A 20 32.97 7.20 -15.80
C LEU A 20 31.50 7.19 -16.25
N ARG A 21 30.65 6.44 -15.53
CA ARG A 21 29.21 6.39 -15.77
C ARG A 21 28.54 7.75 -15.55
N ASN A 22 28.76 8.39 -14.39
CA ASN A 22 28.18 9.70 -14.08
C ASN A 22 28.63 10.77 -15.09
N SER A 23 29.90 10.73 -15.52
CA SER A 23 30.37 11.64 -16.57
C SER A 23 29.67 11.42 -17.90
N ALA A 24 29.41 10.17 -18.30
CA ALA A 24 28.66 9.86 -19.50
C ALA A 24 27.19 10.30 -19.42
N GLU A 25 26.53 10.09 -18.28
CA GLU A 25 25.16 10.55 -18.03
C GLU A 25 25.04 12.07 -18.12
N GLN A 26 26.00 12.81 -17.54
CA GLN A 26 26.07 14.27 -17.68
C GLN A 26 26.25 14.71 -19.14
N GLN A 27 27.11 14.02 -19.90
CA GLN A 27 27.30 14.33 -21.32
C GLN A 27 26.03 14.09 -22.15
N LEU A 28 25.30 12.99 -21.89
CA LEU A 28 24.02 12.70 -22.54
C LEU A 28 22.96 13.74 -22.18
N THR A 29 22.89 14.14 -20.92
CA THR A 29 21.97 15.18 -20.44
C THR A 29 22.27 16.53 -21.11
N GLN A 30 23.54 16.93 -21.13
CA GLN A 30 23.98 18.16 -21.78
C GLN A 30 23.69 18.14 -23.30
N ALA A 31 23.86 16.99 -23.97
CA ALA A 31 23.54 16.85 -25.38
C ALA A 31 22.04 17.03 -25.64
N ALA A 32 21.17 16.44 -24.81
CA ALA A 32 19.72 16.58 -24.89
C ALA A 32 19.25 18.03 -24.66
N GLU A 33 19.86 18.74 -23.70
CA GLU A 33 19.58 20.16 -23.43
C GLU A 33 20.08 21.10 -24.54
N SER A 34 21.24 20.80 -25.12
CA SER A 34 21.88 21.66 -26.13
C SER A 34 21.15 21.61 -27.48
N ASN A 35 20.78 20.41 -27.95
CA ASN A 35 20.05 20.23 -29.19
C ASN A 35 19.28 18.90 -29.16
N PHE A 36 18.03 18.99 -28.71
CA PHE A 36 17.17 17.82 -28.53
C PHE A 36 16.94 17.03 -29.84
N PRO A 37 16.58 17.64 -31.00
CA PRO A 37 16.43 16.90 -32.25
C PRO A 37 17.69 16.14 -32.69
N LEU A 38 18.86 16.77 -32.60
CA LEU A 38 20.13 16.13 -32.95
C LEU A 38 20.47 14.98 -32.00
N TYR A 39 20.18 15.14 -30.70
CA TYR A 39 20.34 14.09 -29.71
C TYR A 39 19.51 12.85 -30.07
N LEU A 40 18.22 13.03 -30.38
CA LEU A 40 17.34 11.94 -30.81
C LEU A 40 17.84 11.25 -32.08
N ALA A 41 18.21 12.04 -33.10
CA ALA A 41 18.73 11.54 -34.37
C ALA A 41 20.04 10.74 -34.20
N THR A 42 20.92 11.16 -33.29
CA THR A 42 22.18 10.47 -32.99
C THR A 42 21.91 9.12 -32.33
N LEU A 43 21.04 9.08 -31.33
CA LEU A 43 20.73 7.85 -30.60
C LEU A 43 20.00 6.82 -31.47
N VAL A 44 19.02 7.25 -32.28
CA VAL A 44 18.28 6.31 -33.14
C VAL A 44 19.15 5.76 -34.26
N GLN A 45 20.12 6.54 -34.76
CA GLN A 45 21.08 6.06 -35.75
C GLN A 45 22.00 4.98 -35.16
N GLU A 46 22.43 5.15 -33.92
CA GLU A 46 23.25 4.14 -33.25
C GLU A 46 22.44 2.89 -32.90
N LEU A 47 21.19 3.04 -32.46
CA LEU A 47 20.26 1.91 -32.26
C LEU A 47 20.10 1.07 -33.54
N ALA A 48 19.99 1.73 -34.70
CA ALA A 48 19.84 1.08 -36.00
C ALA A 48 21.16 0.57 -36.61
N ASN A 49 22.31 0.81 -35.97
CA ASN A 49 23.62 0.46 -36.52
C ASN A 49 23.94 -1.03 -36.32
N ASP A 50 23.76 -1.85 -37.34
CA ASP A 50 24.06 -3.30 -37.27
C ASP A 50 25.55 -3.64 -37.10
N GLN A 51 26.46 -2.67 -37.26
CA GLN A 51 27.88 -2.87 -36.98
C GLN A 51 28.25 -2.64 -35.51
N ALA A 52 27.36 -2.04 -34.72
CA ALA A 52 27.58 -1.80 -33.31
C ALA A 52 27.22 -3.01 -32.44
N GLN A 53 27.81 -3.07 -31.25
CA GLN A 53 27.51 -4.12 -30.27
C GLN A 53 26.07 -4.00 -29.75
N GLY A 54 25.41 -5.13 -29.52
CA GLY A 54 24.01 -5.16 -29.04
C GLY A 54 23.77 -4.35 -27.77
N SER A 55 24.71 -4.38 -26.82
CA SER A 55 24.64 -3.61 -25.57
C SER A 55 24.67 -2.10 -25.80
N ILE A 56 25.48 -1.63 -26.75
CA ILE A 56 25.58 -0.20 -27.11
C ILE A 56 24.31 0.26 -27.82
N ARG A 57 23.80 -0.55 -28.76
CA ARG A 57 22.53 -0.30 -29.45
C ARG A 57 21.37 -0.25 -28.45
N ALA A 58 21.34 -1.17 -27.50
CA ALA A 58 20.34 -1.18 -26.43
C ALA A 58 20.46 0.06 -25.53
N ALA A 59 21.67 0.46 -25.11
CA ALA A 59 21.87 1.69 -24.35
C ALA A 59 21.39 2.92 -25.12
N ALA A 60 21.64 3.00 -26.43
CA ALA A 60 21.11 4.06 -27.28
C ALA A 60 19.58 4.10 -27.28
N GLY A 61 18.94 2.94 -27.43
CA GLY A 61 17.48 2.81 -27.39
C GLY A 61 16.87 3.14 -26.02
N ILE A 62 17.50 2.75 -24.91
CA ILE A 62 17.04 3.10 -23.57
C ILE A 62 17.20 4.60 -23.28
N ALA A 63 18.33 5.20 -23.66
CA ALA A 63 18.51 6.65 -23.57
C ALA A 63 17.47 7.40 -24.41
N LEU A 64 17.17 6.89 -25.61
CA LEU A 64 16.14 7.44 -26.48
C LEU A 64 14.74 7.30 -25.87
N LYS A 65 14.41 6.14 -25.28
CA LYS A 65 13.16 5.91 -24.55
C LYS A 65 12.97 6.96 -23.45
N ASN A 66 13.99 7.15 -22.61
CA ASN A 66 13.97 8.08 -21.49
C ASN A 66 13.90 9.56 -21.92
N ALA A 67 14.10 9.86 -23.21
CA ALA A 67 13.84 11.18 -23.77
C ALA A 67 12.34 11.48 -23.93
N PHE A 68 11.48 10.45 -23.87
CA PHE A 68 10.04 10.53 -24.07
C PHE A 68 9.22 10.13 -22.85
N THR A 69 9.83 9.43 -21.88
CA THR A 69 9.13 8.88 -20.73
C THR A 69 9.89 9.03 -19.41
N ALA A 70 9.15 9.25 -18.33
CA ALA A 70 9.57 9.35 -16.94
C ALA A 70 8.45 8.82 -16.02
N ARG A 71 8.83 8.36 -14.82
CA ARG A 71 7.86 7.93 -13.80
C ARG A 71 7.14 9.11 -13.13
N ASP A 72 7.83 10.25 -13.00
CA ASP A 72 7.26 11.47 -12.45
C ASP A 72 6.30 12.13 -13.45
N PHE A 73 5.08 12.44 -13.01
CA PHE A 73 4.01 12.95 -13.87
C PHE A 73 4.34 14.32 -14.50
N ALA A 74 4.94 15.23 -13.74
CA ALA A 74 5.29 16.55 -14.27
C ALA A 74 6.41 16.46 -15.31
N ARG A 75 7.43 15.65 -15.02
CA ARG A 75 8.52 15.37 -15.95
C ARG A 75 8.05 14.65 -17.20
N GLN A 76 7.12 13.70 -17.06
CA GLN A 76 6.48 13.01 -18.18
C GLN A 76 5.87 14.04 -19.15
N GLN A 77 5.03 14.95 -18.64
CA GLN A 77 4.41 15.98 -19.48
C GLN A 77 5.44 16.91 -20.15
N GLU A 78 6.52 17.27 -19.45
CA GLU A 78 7.60 18.08 -20.02
C GLU A 78 8.27 17.38 -21.20
N LEU A 79 8.65 16.09 -21.03
CA LEU A 79 9.33 15.30 -22.05
C LEU A 79 8.43 15.08 -23.28
N GLN A 80 7.16 14.74 -23.06
CA GLN A 80 6.18 14.61 -24.14
C GLN A 80 5.98 15.93 -24.90
N SER A 81 5.97 17.05 -24.18
CA SER A 81 5.89 18.39 -24.80
C SER A 81 7.12 18.72 -25.63
N LYS A 82 8.33 18.29 -25.22
CA LYS A 82 9.55 18.44 -26.03
C LYS A 82 9.47 17.67 -27.35
N TRP A 83 8.98 16.43 -27.33
CA TRP A 83 8.73 15.67 -28.56
C TRP A 83 7.74 16.40 -29.47
N LEU A 84 6.60 16.82 -28.92
CA LEU A 84 5.53 17.43 -29.72
C LEU A 84 5.90 18.80 -30.30
N GLN A 85 6.52 19.66 -29.50
CA GLN A 85 6.68 21.10 -29.80
C GLN A 85 8.11 21.50 -30.17
N GLN A 86 9.13 20.77 -29.69
CA GLN A 86 10.55 21.13 -29.87
C GLN A 86 11.29 20.21 -30.85
N THR A 87 10.58 19.29 -31.51
CA THR A 87 11.14 18.38 -32.52
C THR A 87 10.45 18.62 -33.86
N ASP A 88 11.22 18.79 -34.93
CA ASP A 88 10.71 18.98 -36.29
C ASP A 88 10.24 17.66 -36.91
N GLU A 89 9.33 17.74 -37.90
CA GLU A 89 8.74 16.57 -38.53
C GLU A 89 9.74 15.69 -39.29
N GLU A 90 10.84 16.26 -39.81
CA GLU A 90 11.88 15.46 -40.47
C GLU A 90 12.59 14.55 -39.44
N THR A 91 12.99 15.12 -38.31
CA THR A 91 13.57 14.36 -37.20
C THR A 91 12.59 13.32 -36.66
N LYS A 92 11.32 13.68 -36.41
CA LYS A 92 10.31 12.72 -35.93
C LYS A 92 10.16 11.54 -36.88
N ASN A 93 10.00 11.80 -38.17
CA ASN A 93 9.85 10.75 -39.18
C ASN A 93 11.12 9.88 -39.28
N ARG A 94 12.30 10.49 -39.17
CA ARG A 94 13.57 9.76 -39.20
C ARG A 94 13.70 8.81 -38.00
N VAL A 95 13.37 9.29 -36.79
CA VAL A 95 13.36 8.47 -35.58
C VAL A 95 12.38 7.31 -35.74
N LYS A 96 11.12 7.59 -36.07
CA LYS A 96 10.08 6.57 -36.29
C LYS A 96 10.53 5.50 -37.31
N GLN A 97 11.03 5.90 -38.47
CA GLN A 97 11.47 4.97 -39.52
C GLN A 97 12.63 4.08 -39.09
N LEU A 98 13.68 4.65 -38.49
CA LEU A 98 14.86 3.89 -38.08
C LEU A 98 14.55 2.93 -36.92
N THR A 99 13.68 3.33 -35.99
CA THR A 99 13.25 2.43 -34.92
C THR A 99 12.40 1.29 -35.48
N LEU A 100 11.47 1.55 -36.41
CA LEU A 100 10.72 0.49 -37.10
C LEU A 100 11.62 -0.46 -37.89
N GLN A 101 12.64 0.07 -38.59
CA GLN A 101 13.64 -0.75 -39.27
C GLN A 101 14.42 -1.64 -38.29
N THR A 102 14.72 -1.14 -37.10
CA THR A 102 15.48 -1.90 -36.09
C THR A 102 14.73 -3.13 -35.58
N LEU A 103 13.39 -3.18 -35.70
CA LEU A 103 12.62 -4.38 -35.38
C LEU A 103 13.00 -5.59 -36.23
N SER A 104 13.54 -5.40 -37.44
CA SER A 104 14.06 -6.50 -38.27
C SER A 104 15.52 -6.85 -37.99
N SER A 105 16.11 -6.32 -36.91
CA SER A 105 17.46 -6.69 -36.50
C SER A 105 17.49 -8.13 -36.00
N SER A 106 18.55 -8.87 -36.34
CA SER A 106 18.80 -10.19 -35.76
C SER A 106 19.37 -10.12 -34.34
N ASN A 107 19.67 -8.93 -33.82
CA ASN A 107 20.13 -8.73 -32.45
C ASN A 107 18.93 -8.46 -31.53
N THR A 108 18.62 -9.41 -30.65
CA THR A 108 17.47 -9.33 -29.73
C THR A 108 17.50 -8.09 -28.85
N GLN A 109 18.66 -7.70 -28.33
CA GLN A 109 18.77 -6.51 -27.45
C GLN A 109 18.38 -5.22 -28.18
N ALA A 110 18.81 -5.07 -29.44
CA ALA A 110 18.43 -3.94 -30.28
C ALA A 110 16.93 -3.97 -30.63
N GLY A 111 16.39 -5.14 -30.96
CA GLY A 111 14.96 -5.32 -31.24
C GLY A 111 14.06 -4.94 -30.05
N THR A 112 14.40 -5.42 -28.84
CA THR A 112 13.69 -5.07 -27.61
C THR A 112 13.81 -3.59 -27.25
N ALA A 113 15.00 -2.99 -27.41
CA ALA A 113 15.18 -1.56 -27.17
C ALA A 113 14.36 -0.72 -28.16
N ALA A 114 14.30 -1.14 -29.43
CA ALA A 114 13.44 -0.51 -30.44
C ALA A 114 11.95 -0.63 -30.08
N ALA A 115 11.51 -1.78 -29.59
CA ALA A 115 10.14 -1.99 -29.12
C ALA A 115 9.75 -1.00 -28.00
N GLN A 116 10.63 -0.79 -27.02
CA GLN A 116 10.40 0.19 -25.94
C GLN A 116 10.32 1.63 -26.43
N VAL A 117 11.19 2.01 -27.37
CA VAL A 117 11.16 3.34 -28.00
C VAL A 117 9.85 3.55 -28.76
N ILE A 118 9.41 2.55 -29.53
CA ILE A 118 8.15 2.63 -30.27
C ILE A 118 6.98 2.78 -29.30
N SER A 119 6.90 1.97 -28.25
CA SER A 119 5.83 2.10 -27.24
C SER A 119 5.80 3.51 -26.61
N SER A 120 6.95 4.07 -26.28
CA SER A 120 7.04 5.40 -25.67
C SER A 120 6.58 6.52 -26.60
N ILE A 121 6.89 6.44 -27.89
CA ILE A 121 6.39 7.39 -28.90
C ILE A 121 4.90 7.13 -29.20
N ALA A 122 4.46 5.87 -29.23
CA ALA A 122 3.08 5.49 -29.47
C ALA A 122 2.14 6.05 -28.39
N ALA A 123 2.56 6.04 -27.12
CA ALA A 123 1.83 6.67 -26.01
C ALA A 123 1.63 8.18 -26.20
N ILE A 124 2.46 8.84 -26.99
CA ILE A 124 2.31 10.26 -27.31
C ILE A 124 1.46 10.45 -28.56
N GLU A 125 1.78 9.72 -29.64
CA GLU A 125 1.26 10.01 -30.98
C GLU A 125 -0.05 9.28 -31.33
N LEU A 126 -0.30 8.08 -30.79
CA LEU A 126 -1.55 7.35 -31.09
C LEU A 126 -2.79 8.05 -30.55
N PRO A 127 -2.83 8.55 -29.29
CA PRO A 127 -3.96 9.36 -28.80
C PRO A 127 -4.28 10.58 -29.66
N ARG A 128 -3.25 11.10 -30.34
CA ARG A 128 -3.30 12.33 -31.16
C ARG A 128 -3.50 12.03 -32.65
N GLY A 129 -3.59 10.76 -33.05
CA GLY A 129 -3.72 10.35 -34.45
C GLY A 129 -2.52 10.71 -35.33
N GLN A 130 -1.31 10.81 -34.76
CA GLN A 130 -0.10 11.26 -35.47
C GLN A 130 0.77 10.11 -36.03
N TRP A 131 0.49 8.86 -35.63
CA TRP A 131 1.20 7.67 -36.11
C TRP A 131 0.23 6.55 -36.55
N THR A 132 -0.67 6.87 -37.47
CA THR A 132 -1.82 6.00 -37.84
C THR A 132 -1.44 4.67 -38.50
N ASP A 133 -0.26 4.56 -39.11
CA ASP A 133 0.20 3.37 -39.83
C ASP A 133 0.98 2.37 -38.94
N LEU A 134 1.31 2.74 -37.70
CA LEU A 134 2.12 1.92 -36.78
C LEU A 134 1.54 0.51 -36.57
N LEU A 135 0.28 0.42 -36.13
CA LEU A 135 -0.33 -0.87 -35.78
C LEU A 135 -0.49 -1.75 -37.02
N SER A 136 -0.82 -1.16 -38.18
CA SER A 136 -0.90 -1.89 -39.45
C SER A 136 0.47 -2.47 -39.85
N PHE A 137 1.54 -1.71 -39.63
CA PHE A 137 2.91 -2.17 -39.86
C PHE A 137 3.29 -3.33 -38.92
N LEU A 138 3.00 -3.22 -37.62
CA LEU A 138 3.31 -4.28 -36.65
C LEU A 138 2.53 -5.56 -36.97
N VAL A 139 1.24 -5.47 -37.26
CA VAL A 139 0.40 -6.63 -37.64
C VAL A 139 0.95 -7.31 -38.89
N LYS A 140 1.33 -6.53 -39.91
CA LYS A 140 1.95 -7.07 -41.12
C LYS A 140 3.26 -7.80 -40.83
N ASN A 141 4.11 -7.25 -39.96
CA ASN A 141 5.36 -7.89 -39.57
C ASN A 141 5.13 -9.24 -38.89
N VAL A 142 4.09 -9.38 -38.06
CA VAL A 142 3.76 -10.65 -37.41
C VAL A 142 3.31 -11.70 -38.43
N SER A 143 2.55 -11.30 -39.44
CA SER A 143 2.05 -12.23 -40.47
C SER A 143 3.10 -12.63 -41.52
N GLU A 144 3.97 -11.70 -41.93
CA GLU A 144 4.86 -11.85 -43.10
C GLU A 144 6.36 -11.79 -42.76
N GLY A 145 6.74 -11.31 -41.58
CA GLY A 145 8.13 -11.06 -41.19
C GLY A 145 8.92 -12.33 -40.90
N ALA A 146 10.25 -12.17 -40.84
CA ALA A 146 11.13 -13.21 -40.33
C ALA A 146 10.96 -13.39 -38.81
N ASP A 147 11.39 -14.51 -38.24
CA ASP A 147 11.12 -14.88 -36.84
C ASP A 147 11.51 -13.79 -35.83
N HIS A 148 12.70 -13.19 -35.95
CA HIS A 148 13.14 -12.09 -35.07
C HIS A 148 12.30 -10.81 -35.22
N GLN A 149 11.81 -10.55 -36.44
CA GLN A 149 10.94 -9.41 -36.73
C GLN A 149 9.54 -9.64 -36.18
N LYS A 150 9.01 -10.86 -36.28
CA LYS A 150 7.76 -11.26 -35.63
C LYS A 150 7.86 -11.09 -34.12
N GLN A 151 8.91 -11.64 -33.49
CA GLN A 151 9.16 -11.52 -32.05
C GLN A 151 9.20 -10.06 -31.61
N SER A 152 10.06 -9.24 -32.21
CA SER A 152 10.21 -7.83 -31.82
C SER A 152 8.92 -7.04 -32.05
N SER A 153 8.14 -7.35 -33.10
CA SER A 153 6.86 -6.70 -33.36
C SER A 153 5.78 -7.12 -32.35
N LEU A 154 5.73 -8.39 -31.95
CA LEU A 154 4.84 -8.88 -30.89
C LEU A 154 5.19 -8.26 -29.54
N THR A 155 6.48 -8.20 -29.18
CA THR A 155 6.93 -7.49 -27.97
C THR A 155 6.56 -6.01 -28.01
N THR A 156 6.67 -5.37 -29.17
CA THR A 156 6.24 -3.96 -29.35
C THR A 156 4.74 -3.80 -29.13
N ILE A 157 3.94 -4.71 -29.67
CA ILE A 157 2.49 -4.75 -29.40
C ILE A 157 2.26 -4.89 -27.90
N GLY A 158 2.89 -5.87 -27.23
CA GLY A 158 2.80 -6.07 -25.78
C GLY A 158 3.09 -4.78 -24.99
N TYR A 159 4.22 -4.12 -25.23
CA TYR A 159 4.57 -2.86 -24.55
C TYR A 159 3.62 -1.69 -24.82
N ILE A 160 3.00 -1.62 -26.01
CA ILE A 160 1.97 -0.60 -26.28
C ILE A 160 0.71 -0.92 -25.47
N CYS A 161 0.38 -2.20 -25.35
CA CYS A 161 -0.83 -2.74 -24.76
C CYS A 161 -0.78 -2.75 -23.21
N GLU A 162 0.39 -2.94 -22.63
CA GLU A 162 0.64 -2.92 -21.18
C GLU A 162 0.42 -1.53 -20.56
N SER A 163 0.52 -0.47 -21.36
CA SER A 163 0.41 0.91 -20.87
C SER A 163 -0.92 1.16 -20.15
N GLN A 164 -0.83 1.79 -18.98
CA GLN A 164 -1.97 2.22 -18.17
C GLN A 164 -2.53 3.59 -18.58
N ASP A 165 -2.00 4.20 -19.64
CA ASP A 165 -2.45 5.52 -20.11
C ASP A 165 -3.88 5.45 -20.70
N PRO A 166 -4.87 6.17 -20.12
CA PRO A 166 -6.26 6.09 -20.55
C PRO A 166 -6.48 6.56 -22.00
N GLU A 167 -5.79 7.61 -22.42
CA GLU A 167 -5.94 8.16 -23.78
C GLU A 167 -5.41 7.17 -24.83
N LEU A 168 -4.27 6.53 -24.55
CA LEU A 168 -3.71 5.48 -25.39
C LEU A 168 -4.65 4.28 -25.45
N ARG A 169 -5.17 3.82 -24.31
CA ARG A 169 -6.12 2.70 -24.28
C ARG A 169 -7.34 2.97 -25.15
N LEU A 170 -7.93 4.16 -25.04
CA LEU A 170 -9.05 4.58 -25.89
C LEU A 170 -8.69 4.52 -27.38
N ALA A 171 -7.48 4.99 -27.75
CA ALA A 171 -7.00 4.94 -29.13
C ALA A 171 -6.80 3.50 -29.65
N LEU A 172 -6.41 2.56 -28.78
CA LEU A 172 -6.20 1.16 -29.14
C LEU A 172 -7.49 0.37 -29.37
N VAL A 173 -8.62 0.77 -28.78
CA VAL A 173 -9.91 0.08 -28.93
C VAL A 173 -10.30 -0.08 -30.41
N ALA A 174 -10.06 0.95 -31.23
CA ALA A 174 -10.37 0.90 -32.67
C ALA A 174 -9.54 -0.15 -33.45
N HIS A 175 -8.43 -0.61 -32.87
CA HIS A 175 -7.49 -1.55 -33.48
C HIS A 175 -7.47 -2.92 -32.79
N SER A 176 -8.35 -3.16 -31.81
CA SER A 176 -8.34 -4.38 -30.99
C SER A 176 -8.39 -5.66 -31.83
N ASN A 177 -9.22 -5.70 -32.88
CA ASN A 177 -9.34 -6.86 -33.77
C ASN A 177 -8.04 -7.19 -34.51
N ALA A 178 -7.32 -6.15 -34.97
CA ALA A 178 -6.08 -6.32 -35.72
C ALA A 178 -4.95 -6.77 -34.80
N ILE A 179 -4.85 -6.16 -33.61
CA ILE A 179 -3.92 -6.56 -32.55
C ILE A 179 -4.17 -8.01 -32.17
N LEU A 180 -5.42 -8.36 -31.86
CA LEU A 180 -5.82 -9.70 -31.45
C LEU A 180 -5.50 -10.73 -32.53
N THR A 181 -5.78 -10.41 -33.79
CA THR A 181 -5.46 -11.30 -34.91
C THR A 181 -3.96 -11.59 -34.98
N ALA A 182 -3.11 -10.58 -34.80
CA ALA A 182 -1.66 -10.75 -34.84
C ALA A 182 -1.15 -11.60 -33.66
N VAL A 183 -1.50 -11.26 -32.42
CA VAL A 183 -1.03 -11.99 -31.24
C VAL A 183 -1.58 -13.43 -31.22
N VAL A 184 -2.85 -13.63 -31.56
CA VAL A 184 -3.43 -14.97 -31.62
C VAL A 184 -2.83 -15.79 -32.77
N GLN A 185 -2.51 -15.18 -33.92
CA GLN A 185 -1.81 -15.87 -35.02
C GLN A 185 -0.41 -16.34 -34.58
N GLY A 186 0.34 -15.49 -33.87
CA GLY A 186 1.67 -15.84 -33.38
C GLY A 186 1.67 -16.92 -32.29
N ALA A 187 0.59 -17.02 -31.49
CA ALA A 187 0.53 -17.93 -30.35
C ALA A 187 0.10 -19.37 -30.69
N ARG A 188 -0.49 -19.60 -31.87
CA ARG A 188 -1.05 -20.92 -32.25
C ARG A 188 0.01 -22.00 -32.33
N LYS A 189 -0.42 -23.26 -32.19
CA LYS A 189 0.46 -24.43 -32.35
C LYS A 189 1.04 -24.58 -33.76
N GLU A 190 0.41 -23.98 -34.79
CA GLU A 190 0.92 -24.02 -36.16
C GLU A 190 2.15 -23.12 -36.38
N GLU A 191 2.40 -22.14 -35.50
CA GLU A 191 3.65 -21.37 -35.53
C GLU A 191 4.80 -22.24 -35.04
N THR A 192 5.77 -22.49 -35.91
CA THR A 192 6.85 -23.45 -35.66
C THR A 192 7.95 -22.89 -34.77
N ASN A 193 8.05 -21.56 -34.64
CA ASN A 193 9.08 -20.93 -33.83
C ASN A 193 8.59 -20.65 -32.40
N ASN A 194 9.16 -21.35 -31.42
CA ASN A 194 8.78 -21.22 -30.02
C ASN A 194 9.00 -19.81 -29.45
N GLU A 195 10.03 -19.08 -29.89
CA GLU A 195 10.28 -17.70 -29.42
C GLU A 195 9.20 -16.74 -29.95
N VAL A 196 8.69 -16.97 -31.17
CA VAL A 196 7.54 -16.21 -31.70
C VAL A 196 6.29 -16.52 -30.88
N ARG A 197 6.03 -17.81 -30.60
CA ARG A 197 4.88 -18.22 -29.77
C ARG A 197 4.95 -17.63 -28.36
N LEU A 198 6.13 -17.63 -27.75
CA LEU A 198 6.37 -17.04 -26.44
C LEU A 198 6.09 -15.53 -26.45
N ALA A 199 6.69 -14.78 -27.40
CA ALA A 199 6.42 -13.36 -27.53
C ALA A 199 4.93 -13.06 -27.79
N ALA A 200 4.24 -13.93 -28.54
CA ALA A 200 2.83 -13.79 -28.84
C ALA A 200 1.92 -14.05 -27.65
N ILE A 201 2.18 -15.10 -26.85
CA ILE A 201 1.35 -15.40 -25.68
C ILE A 201 1.53 -14.35 -24.58
N THR A 202 2.75 -13.84 -24.40
CA THR A 202 3.02 -12.70 -23.50
C THR A 202 2.29 -11.45 -23.96
N ALA A 203 2.41 -11.09 -25.24
CA ALA A 203 1.71 -9.92 -25.80
C ALA A 203 0.17 -10.07 -25.76
N LEU A 204 -0.35 -11.31 -25.90
CA LEU A 204 -1.77 -11.57 -25.70
C LEU A 204 -2.17 -11.27 -24.26
N GLY A 205 -1.41 -11.73 -23.26
CA GLY A 205 -1.60 -11.38 -21.85
C GLY A 205 -1.63 -9.87 -21.63
N ASP A 206 -0.66 -9.14 -22.19
CA ASP A 206 -0.57 -7.68 -22.10
C ASP A 206 -1.76 -6.95 -22.76
N SER A 207 -2.38 -7.57 -23.75
CA SER A 207 -3.50 -7.00 -24.50
C SER A 207 -4.87 -7.17 -23.84
N LEU A 208 -4.96 -7.94 -22.74
CA LEU A 208 -6.24 -8.40 -22.23
C LEU A 208 -7.15 -7.26 -21.75
N GLU A 209 -6.65 -6.15 -21.23
CA GLU A 209 -7.51 -5.10 -20.65
C GLU A 209 -8.38 -4.34 -21.66
N PHE A 210 -7.96 -4.19 -22.91
CA PHE A 210 -8.73 -3.42 -23.92
C PHE A 210 -9.42 -4.30 -24.98
N VAL A 211 -9.19 -5.62 -24.97
CA VAL A 211 -9.98 -6.58 -25.78
C VAL A 211 -11.29 -6.99 -25.11
N ALA A 212 -11.76 -6.24 -24.10
CA ALA A 212 -13.01 -6.51 -23.38
C ALA A 212 -14.22 -6.60 -24.31
N ASN A 213 -14.27 -5.78 -25.38
CA ASN A 213 -15.33 -5.89 -26.38
C ASN A 213 -15.26 -7.22 -27.15
N ASN A 214 -14.06 -7.74 -27.44
CA ASN A 214 -13.88 -9.03 -28.09
C ASN A 214 -14.35 -10.17 -27.18
N PHE A 215 -14.10 -10.08 -25.87
CA PHE A 215 -14.60 -11.05 -24.89
C PHE A 215 -16.13 -11.06 -24.78
N LYS A 216 -16.84 -9.96 -25.09
CA LYS A 216 -18.31 -9.96 -25.17
C LYS A 216 -18.83 -10.77 -26.36
N HIS A 217 -18.04 -10.97 -27.41
CA HIS A 217 -18.41 -11.73 -28.59
C HIS A 217 -17.98 -13.20 -28.48
N GLU A 218 -18.97 -14.10 -28.39
CA GLU A 218 -18.73 -15.54 -28.12
C GLU A 218 -17.74 -16.20 -29.10
N GLY A 219 -17.82 -15.90 -30.40
CA GLY A 219 -16.92 -16.49 -31.39
C GLY A 219 -15.45 -16.09 -31.20
N GLU A 220 -15.21 -14.82 -30.90
CA GLU A 220 -13.86 -14.29 -30.66
C GLU A 220 -13.32 -14.78 -29.33
N ARG A 221 -14.14 -14.73 -28.27
CA ARG A 221 -13.79 -15.29 -26.95
C ARG A 221 -13.43 -16.77 -27.03
N ASN A 222 -14.25 -17.58 -27.71
CA ASN A 222 -13.97 -19.00 -27.92
C ASN A 222 -12.62 -19.23 -28.59
N TYR A 223 -12.29 -18.37 -29.56
CA TYR A 223 -11.05 -18.47 -30.31
C TYR A 223 -9.82 -18.15 -29.46
N ILE A 224 -9.88 -17.08 -28.66
CA ILE A 224 -8.83 -16.72 -27.70
C ILE A 224 -8.63 -17.87 -26.71
N MET A 225 -9.71 -18.31 -26.07
CA MET A 225 -9.65 -19.37 -25.07
C MET A 225 -9.10 -20.67 -25.66
N GLN A 226 -9.46 -21.02 -26.89
CA GLN A 226 -8.89 -22.20 -27.54
C GLN A 226 -7.37 -22.09 -27.68
N VAL A 227 -6.85 -20.96 -28.19
CA VAL A 227 -5.41 -20.79 -28.42
C VAL A 227 -4.64 -20.77 -27.09
N VAL A 228 -5.18 -20.11 -26.07
CA VAL A 228 -4.56 -20.10 -24.73
C VAL A 228 -4.56 -21.51 -24.12
N CYS A 229 -5.68 -22.25 -24.17
CA CYS A 229 -5.76 -23.63 -23.68
C CYS A 229 -4.84 -24.60 -24.44
N GLU A 230 -4.64 -24.40 -25.74
CA GLU A 230 -3.69 -25.20 -26.52
C GLU A 230 -2.24 -24.86 -26.14
N ALA A 231 -1.95 -23.59 -25.81
CA ALA A 231 -0.62 -23.14 -25.42
C ALA A 231 -0.19 -23.64 -24.02
N THR A 232 -1.14 -23.85 -23.08
CA THR A 232 -0.82 -24.48 -21.78
C THR A 232 -0.37 -25.94 -21.89
N GLN A 233 -0.61 -26.57 -23.05
CA GLN A 233 -0.19 -27.94 -23.35
C GLN A 233 1.02 -27.99 -24.31
N ALA A 234 1.71 -26.86 -24.54
CA ALA A 234 2.91 -26.84 -25.37
C ALA A 234 4.05 -27.67 -24.75
N GLU A 235 4.97 -28.18 -25.58
CA GLU A 235 6.15 -28.90 -25.10
C GLU A 235 7.20 -27.97 -24.44
N ASP A 236 7.24 -26.70 -24.84
CA ASP A 236 8.14 -25.70 -24.28
C ASP A 236 7.52 -25.10 -23.01
N SER A 237 8.19 -25.32 -21.87
CA SER A 237 7.73 -24.82 -20.56
C SER A 237 7.49 -23.31 -20.55
N ARG A 238 8.31 -22.52 -21.23
CA ARG A 238 8.15 -21.05 -21.25
C ARG A 238 6.83 -20.62 -21.89
N ILE A 239 6.36 -21.37 -22.89
CA ILE A 239 5.05 -21.14 -23.52
C ILE A 239 3.94 -21.53 -22.56
N GLN A 240 4.09 -22.62 -21.81
CA GLN A 240 3.13 -23.01 -20.77
C GLN A 240 3.03 -21.92 -19.70
N GLN A 241 4.16 -21.41 -19.21
CA GLN A 241 4.19 -20.31 -18.25
C GLN A 241 3.48 -19.06 -18.79
N GLY A 242 3.81 -18.61 -19.99
CA GLY A 242 3.12 -17.48 -20.63
C GLY A 242 1.61 -17.72 -20.80
N ALA A 243 1.19 -18.96 -21.11
CA ALA A 243 -0.21 -19.32 -21.27
C ALA A 243 -0.98 -19.36 -19.95
N PHE A 244 -0.40 -19.91 -18.87
CA PHE A 244 -1.03 -19.88 -17.55
C PHE A 244 -1.09 -18.45 -16.99
N GLY A 245 -0.04 -17.64 -17.15
CA GLY A 245 -0.09 -16.22 -16.79
C GLY A 245 -1.20 -15.47 -17.54
N CYS A 246 -1.38 -15.78 -18.84
CA CYS A 246 -2.50 -15.27 -19.62
C CYS A 246 -3.86 -15.75 -19.09
N LEU A 247 -4.00 -17.02 -18.71
CA LEU A 247 -5.23 -17.54 -18.08
C LEU A 247 -5.56 -16.87 -16.75
N ASN A 248 -4.57 -16.60 -15.90
CA ASN A 248 -4.78 -15.94 -14.61
C ASN A 248 -5.36 -14.54 -14.83
N ARG A 249 -4.77 -13.78 -15.76
CA ARG A 249 -5.28 -12.45 -16.13
C ARG A 249 -6.65 -12.50 -16.81
N ILE A 250 -6.93 -13.52 -17.63
CA ILE A 250 -8.28 -13.73 -18.18
C ILE A 250 -9.29 -13.99 -17.05
N MET A 251 -8.94 -14.81 -16.06
CA MET A 251 -9.83 -15.10 -14.94
C MET A 251 -10.16 -13.83 -14.15
N GLY A 252 -9.15 -13.05 -13.76
CA GLY A 252 -9.35 -11.80 -13.01
C GLY A 252 -10.16 -10.74 -13.79
N LEU A 253 -9.96 -10.61 -15.10
CA LEU A 253 -10.68 -9.60 -15.90
C LEU A 253 -12.06 -10.04 -16.38
N TYR A 254 -12.26 -11.35 -16.62
CA TYR A 254 -13.40 -11.88 -17.37
C TYR A 254 -14.11 -13.05 -16.67
N TYR A 255 -14.03 -13.13 -15.34
CA TYR A 255 -14.67 -14.16 -14.51
C TYR A 255 -16.11 -14.47 -14.96
N GLU A 256 -16.92 -13.44 -15.22
CA GLU A 256 -18.33 -13.57 -15.63
C GLU A 256 -18.54 -14.41 -16.90
N ASN A 257 -17.52 -14.56 -17.75
CA ASN A 257 -17.59 -15.33 -18.99
C ASN A 257 -16.95 -16.72 -18.88
N MET A 258 -16.37 -17.08 -17.73
CA MET A 258 -15.51 -18.27 -17.63
C MET A 258 -16.23 -19.59 -17.42
N ARG A 259 -17.52 -19.58 -17.05
CA ARG A 259 -18.26 -20.80 -16.69
C ARG A 259 -18.15 -21.92 -17.73
N PHE A 260 -18.38 -21.60 -19.01
CA PHE A 260 -18.31 -22.59 -20.07
C PHE A 260 -16.90 -23.20 -20.20
N TYR A 261 -15.86 -22.38 -20.16
CA TYR A 261 -14.48 -22.85 -20.31
C TYR A 261 -14.00 -23.62 -19.08
N MET A 262 -14.45 -23.22 -17.89
CA MET A 262 -14.17 -23.93 -16.63
C MET A 262 -14.66 -25.37 -16.70
N GLU A 263 -15.93 -25.57 -17.06
CA GLU A 263 -16.55 -26.90 -17.18
C GLU A 263 -15.94 -27.73 -18.31
N LYS A 264 -15.46 -27.10 -19.38
CA LYS A 264 -14.99 -27.79 -20.59
C LYS A 264 -13.51 -28.18 -20.56
N ALA A 265 -12.65 -27.32 -20.03
CA ALA A 265 -11.20 -27.48 -20.16
C ALA A 265 -10.40 -26.96 -18.95
N LEU A 266 -10.67 -25.73 -18.49
CA LEU A 266 -9.76 -25.05 -17.54
C LEU A 266 -9.60 -25.84 -16.24
N PHE A 267 -10.68 -26.42 -15.71
CA PHE A 267 -10.62 -27.24 -14.49
C PHE A 267 -9.60 -28.38 -14.59
N GLY A 268 -9.62 -29.13 -15.69
CA GLY A 268 -8.68 -30.24 -15.90
C GLY A 268 -7.26 -29.77 -16.20
N LEU A 269 -7.12 -28.70 -16.99
CA LEU A 269 -5.82 -28.13 -17.38
C LEU A 269 -5.07 -27.57 -16.18
N THR A 270 -5.75 -26.85 -15.28
CA THR A 270 -5.10 -26.22 -14.13
C THR A 270 -4.72 -27.25 -13.07
N ILE A 271 -5.55 -28.28 -12.84
CA ILE A 271 -5.16 -29.42 -11.98
C ILE A 271 -3.93 -30.15 -12.52
N LEU A 272 -3.84 -30.32 -13.85
CA LEU A 272 -2.64 -30.90 -14.47
C LEU A 272 -1.43 -29.98 -14.29
N GLY A 273 -1.60 -28.67 -14.51
CA GLY A 273 -0.56 -27.66 -14.30
C GLY A 273 -0.01 -27.64 -12.88
N MET A 274 -0.89 -27.72 -11.87
CA MET A 274 -0.48 -27.79 -10.45
C MET A 274 0.37 -29.02 -10.11
N LYS A 275 0.30 -30.08 -10.93
CA LYS A 275 1.06 -31.32 -10.80
C LYS A 275 2.26 -31.38 -11.75
N SER A 276 2.59 -30.27 -12.41
CA SER A 276 3.75 -30.18 -13.29
C SER A 276 5.05 -30.47 -12.55
N GLU A 277 6.01 -31.06 -13.26
CA GLU A 277 7.39 -31.19 -12.78
C GLU A 277 8.16 -29.86 -12.88
N ASP A 278 7.70 -28.94 -13.73
CA ASP A 278 8.20 -27.58 -13.81
C ASP A 278 7.53 -26.71 -12.75
N GLU A 279 8.34 -26.20 -11.81
CA GLU A 279 7.86 -25.47 -10.64
C GLU A 279 7.16 -24.16 -11.02
N ASP A 280 7.63 -23.44 -12.03
CA ASP A 280 7.04 -22.16 -12.44
C ASP A 280 5.65 -22.37 -13.08
N VAL A 281 5.49 -23.44 -13.86
CA VAL A 281 4.18 -23.86 -14.38
C VAL A 281 3.23 -24.25 -13.24
N ALA A 282 3.72 -25.00 -12.25
CA ALA A 282 2.93 -25.38 -11.08
C ALA A 282 2.51 -24.15 -10.26
N LYS A 283 3.43 -23.20 -10.03
CA LYS A 283 3.14 -21.92 -9.36
C LYS A 283 2.05 -21.16 -10.08
N LEU A 284 2.14 -20.99 -11.40
CA LEU A 284 1.13 -20.25 -12.16
C LEU A 284 -0.24 -20.95 -12.19
N ALA A 285 -0.27 -22.28 -12.15
CA ALA A 285 -1.52 -23.04 -12.05
C ALA A 285 -2.14 -23.01 -10.65
N VAL A 286 -1.33 -22.92 -9.60
CA VAL A 286 -1.80 -22.61 -8.23
C VAL A 286 -2.35 -21.19 -8.19
N GLU A 287 -1.62 -20.23 -8.76
CA GLU A 287 -2.01 -18.82 -8.86
C GLU A 287 -3.36 -18.64 -9.57
N PHE A 288 -3.65 -19.43 -10.61
CA PHE A 288 -4.98 -19.45 -11.24
C PHE A 288 -6.11 -19.63 -10.21
N TRP A 289 -5.93 -20.56 -9.27
CA TRP A 289 -6.92 -20.84 -8.24
C TRP A 289 -6.91 -19.80 -7.13
N SER A 290 -5.77 -19.18 -6.81
CA SER A 290 -5.72 -17.98 -5.97
C SER A 290 -6.59 -16.88 -6.57
N THR A 291 -6.43 -16.57 -7.87
CA THR A 291 -7.24 -15.57 -8.58
C THR A 291 -8.72 -15.92 -8.59
N VAL A 292 -9.09 -17.21 -8.77
CA VAL A 292 -10.49 -17.63 -8.66
C VAL A 292 -11.05 -17.33 -7.27
N CYS A 293 -10.31 -17.65 -6.21
CA CYS A 293 -10.75 -17.39 -4.84
C CYS A 293 -10.85 -15.89 -4.55
N GLU A 294 -9.90 -15.07 -4.97
CA GLU A 294 -9.91 -13.60 -4.80
C GLU A 294 -11.12 -12.96 -5.49
N GLU A 295 -11.40 -13.33 -6.74
CA GLU A 295 -12.59 -12.86 -7.45
C GLU A 295 -13.87 -13.31 -6.75
N GLU A 296 -13.93 -14.57 -6.29
CA GLU A 296 -15.11 -15.11 -5.62
C GLU A 296 -15.38 -14.46 -4.26
N VAL A 297 -14.33 -14.18 -3.47
CA VAL A 297 -14.44 -13.44 -2.20
C VAL A 297 -14.89 -12.00 -2.47
N SER A 298 -14.27 -11.30 -3.43
CA SER A 298 -14.67 -9.94 -3.81
C SER A 298 -16.13 -9.88 -4.28
N ILE A 299 -16.58 -10.85 -5.09
CA ILE A 299 -17.96 -10.93 -5.56
C ILE A 299 -18.93 -11.19 -4.40
N GLU A 300 -18.56 -12.06 -3.45
CA GLU A 300 -19.38 -12.35 -2.26
C GLU A 300 -19.53 -11.11 -1.38
N ASP A 301 -18.43 -10.38 -1.15
CA ASP A 301 -18.42 -9.13 -0.40
C ASP A 301 -19.29 -8.05 -1.07
N ASP A 302 -19.09 -7.80 -2.37
CA ASP A 302 -19.88 -6.83 -3.13
C ASP A 302 -21.38 -7.19 -3.11
N ASN A 303 -21.71 -8.47 -3.33
CA ASN A 303 -23.08 -8.94 -3.32
C ASN A 303 -23.74 -8.83 -1.94
N SER A 304 -22.96 -8.87 -0.85
CA SER A 304 -23.45 -8.70 0.51
C SER A 304 -23.85 -7.24 0.83
N GLN A 305 -23.23 -6.28 0.15
CA GLN A 305 -23.46 -4.83 0.35
C GLN A 305 -24.64 -4.27 -0.46
N VAL A 306 -25.16 -5.06 -1.40
CA VAL A 306 -26.19 -4.64 -2.35
C VAL A 306 -27.58 -5.10 -1.90
N GLU A 307 -28.55 -4.18 -1.83
CA GLU A 307 -29.94 -4.51 -1.46
C GLU A 307 -30.77 -5.10 -2.61
N ASN A 308 -30.44 -4.78 -3.88
CA ASN A 308 -31.21 -5.17 -5.05
C ASN A 308 -30.53 -6.30 -5.83
N ALA A 309 -31.26 -7.39 -6.09
CA ALA A 309 -30.74 -8.53 -6.84
C ALA A 309 -30.22 -8.17 -8.26
N ASP A 310 -30.76 -7.12 -8.89
CA ASP A 310 -30.33 -6.67 -10.22
C ASP A 310 -28.93 -6.04 -10.24
N GLN A 311 -28.38 -5.70 -9.08
CA GLN A 311 -27.04 -5.13 -8.91
C GLN A 311 -26.01 -6.19 -8.49
N MET A 312 -26.42 -7.45 -8.31
CA MET A 312 -25.50 -8.54 -7.94
C MET A 312 -24.59 -8.92 -9.11
N ARG A 313 -23.30 -9.07 -8.82
CA ARG A 313 -22.30 -9.61 -9.74
C ARG A 313 -22.52 -11.12 -9.94
N PRO A 314 -22.36 -11.66 -11.17
CA PRO A 314 -22.45 -13.10 -11.41
C PRO A 314 -21.47 -13.90 -10.55
N PHE A 315 -21.95 -14.95 -9.88
CA PHE A 315 -21.16 -15.80 -8.99
C PHE A 315 -21.37 -17.28 -9.33
N TYR A 316 -20.29 -18.01 -9.61
CA TYR A 316 -20.36 -19.38 -10.14
C TYR A 316 -19.90 -20.48 -9.17
N ASN A 317 -19.32 -20.13 -8.02
CA ASN A 317 -18.83 -21.08 -7.01
C ASN A 317 -17.79 -22.08 -7.58
N PHE A 318 -16.91 -21.63 -8.46
CA PHE A 318 -15.84 -22.46 -9.02
C PHE A 318 -14.96 -23.05 -7.92
N ALA A 319 -14.51 -22.26 -6.94
CA ALA A 319 -13.67 -22.77 -5.85
C ALA A 319 -14.41 -23.86 -5.06
N ARG A 320 -15.66 -23.60 -4.67
CA ARG A 320 -16.48 -24.56 -3.92
C ARG A 320 -16.70 -25.88 -4.69
N VAL A 321 -16.95 -25.82 -5.99
CA VAL A 321 -17.14 -27.01 -6.83
C VAL A 321 -15.83 -27.78 -7.00
N ALA A 322 -14.71 -27.08 -7.11
CA ALA A 322 -13.38 -27.64 -7.35
C ALA A 322 -12.68 -28.15 -6.08
N ALA A 323 -13.15 -27.77 -4.90
CA ALA A 323 -12.48 -28.02 -3.61
C ALA A 323 -12.05 -29.48 -3.41
N ASN A 324 -12.87 -30.46 -3.82
CA ASN A 324 -12.55 -31.88 -3.65
C ASN A 324 -11.35 -32.37 -4.48
N GLU A 325 -10.99 -31.68 -5.55
CA GLU A 325 -9.87 -32.04 -6.42
C GLU A 325 -8.66 -31.12 -6.19
N VAL A 326 -8.89 -29.82 -5.98
CA VAL A 326 -7.83 -28.82 -5.85
C VAL A 326 -7.20 -28.82 -4.46
N VAL A 327 -8.01 -28.85 -3.38
CA VAL A 327 -7.49 -28.80 -2.01
C VAL A 327 -6.54 -29.96 -1.71
N PRO A 328 -6.80 -31.23 -2.09
CA PRO A 328 -5.84 -32.31 -1.89
C PRO A 328 -4.50 -32.09 -2.61
N VAL A 329 -4.51 -31.42 -3.77
CA VAL A 329 -3.28 -31.09 -4.50
C VAL A 329 -2.51 -30.01 -3.74
N LEU A 330 -3.18 -28.94 -3.30
CA LEU A 330 -2.55 -27.90 -2.47
C LEU A 330 -1.91 -28.49 -1.21
N LEU A 331 -2.63 -29.35 -0.49
CA LEU A 331 -2.11 -30.04 0.70
C LEU A 331 -0.90 -30.91 0.40
N THR A 332 -0.85 -31.55 -0.77
CA THR A 332 0.34 -32.30 -1.21
C THR A 332 1.50 -31.37 -1.56
N LEU A 333 1.22 -30.21 -2.18
CA LEU A 333 2.24 -29.22 -2.51
C LEU A 333 2.82 -28.54 -1.26
N LEU A 334 2.08 -28.47 -0.16
CA LEU A 334 2.63 -28.03 1.13
C LEU A 334 3.81 -28.88 1.58
N THR A 335 3.90 -30.17 1.19
CA THR A 335 5.02 -31.05 1.58
C THR A 335 6.28 -30.87 0.72
N LYS A 336 6.35 -29.79 -0.07
CA LYS A 336 7.46 -29.44 -0.97
C LYS A 336 8.32 -28.29 -0.42
N GLN A 337 8.40 -28.19 0.91
CA GLN A 337 9.25 -27.20 1.56
C GLN A 337 10.72 -27.44 1.17
N ASP A 338 11.45 -26.35 0.96
CA ASP A 338 12.90 -26.37 0.79
C ASP A 338 13.53 -25.81 2.08
N GLU A 339 14.41 -26.58 2.72
CA GLU A 339 15.07 -26.19 3.97
C GLU A 339 16.15 -25.13 3.77
N ASP A 340 16.69 -25.02 2.56
CA ASP A 340 17.75 -24.08 2.17
C ASP A 340 17.19 -22.78 1.57
N ALA A 341 15.88 -22.72 1.29
CA ALA A 341 15.23 -21.52 0.77
C ALA A 341 15.32 -20.36 1.77
N THR A 342 15.53 -19.15 1.23
CA THR A 342 15.56 -17.94 2.04
C THR A 342 14.16 -17.55 2.48
N ASP A 343 14.06 -16.76 3.55
CA ASP A 343 12.75 -16.38 4.10
C ASP A 343 11.91 -15.51 3.14
N ASP A 344 12.52 -14.90 2.11
CA ASP A 344 11.83 -14.07 1.10
C ASP A 344 11.52 -14.83 -0.22
N GLU A 345 11.91 -16.10 -0.33
CA GLU A 345 11.76 -16.85 -1.59
C GLU A 345 10.30 -17.32 -1.79
N TYR A 346 9.69 -16.94 -2.92
CA TYR A 346 8.34 -17.38 -3.29
C TYR A 346 8.39 -18.74 -4.01
N ASN A 347 8.42 -19.83 -3.23
CA ASN A 347 8.45 -21.20 -3.72
C ASN A 347 7.04 -21.83 -3.82
N LEU A 348 6.95 -23.02 -4.44
CA LEU A 348 5.68 -23.69 -4.67
C LEU A 348 4.90 -24.02 -3.38
N SER A 349 5.59 -24.39 -2.29
CA SER A 349 4.92 -24.69 -1.01
C SER A 349 4.25 -23.45 -0.40
N ARG A 350 4.88 -22.27 -0.53
CA ARG A 350 4.33 -20.99 -0.08
C ARG A 350 3.16 -20.53 -0.94
N ALA A 351 3.27 -20.68 -2.26
CA ALA A 351 2.15 -20.43 -3.17
C ALA A 351 0.94 -21.33 -2.83
N ALA A 352 1.18 -22.61 -2.55
CA ALA A 352 0.13 -23.53 -2.13
C ALA A 352 -0.49 -23.15 -0.78
N TYR A 353 0.32 -22.67 0.17
CA TYR A 353 -0.16 -22.17 1.46
C TYR A 353 -1.07 -20.96 1.32
N GLN A 354 -0.65 -19.95 0.54
CA GLN A 354 -1.47 -18.76 0.26
C GLN A 354 -2.77 -19.13 -0.46
N CYS A 355 -2.70 -19.99 -1.48
CA CYS A 355 -3.88 -20.47 -2.19
C CYS A 355 -4.84 -21.23 -1.27
N LEU A 356 -4.33 -22.01 -0.30
CA LEU A 356 -5.14 -22.73 0.67
C LEU A 356 -5.88 -21.78 1.64
N GLN A 357 -5.23 -20.68 2.06
CA GLN A 357 -5.87 -19.63 2.87
C GLN A 357 -7.02 -18.96 2.11
N LEU A 358 -6.77 -18.56 0.86
CA LEU A 358 -7.80 -17.98 -0.01
C LEU A 358 -8.95 -18.96 -0.26
N TYR A 359 -8.65 -20.24 -0.45
CA TYR A 359 -9.66 -21.29 -0.55
C TYR A 359 -10.52 -21.36 0.71
N SER A 360 -9.91 -21.26 1.90
CA SER A 360 -10.61 -21.31 3.18
C SER A 360 -11.64 -20.17 3.30
N GLN A 361 -11.26 -18.96 2.88
CA GLN A 361 -12.14 -17.79 2.83
C GLN A 361 -13.26 -17.97 1.79
N ALA A 362 -12.94 -18.42 0.57
CA ALA A 362 -13.91 -18.55 -0.52
C ALA A 362 -14.96 -19.66 -0.31
N VAL A 363 -14.59 -20.78 0.34
CA VAL A 363 -15.48 -21.95 0.48
C VAL A 363 -15.98 -22.19 1.91
N ASN A 364 -15.47 -21.41 2.87
CA ASN A 364 -15.82 -21.45 4.29
C ASN A 364 -15.72 -22.89 4.84
N SER A 365 -16.69 -23.34 5.63
CA SER A 365 -16.67 -24.65 6.32
C SER A 365 -16.52 -25.88 5.40
N THR A 366 -16.68 -25.73 4.08
CA THR A 366 -16.50 -26.84 3.12
C THR A 366 -15.07 -27.38 3.13
N ILE A 367 -14.07 -26.54 3.44
CA ILE A 367 -12.66 -26.91 3.41
C ILE A 367 -12.23 -27.80 4.59
N ILE A 368 -12.97 -27.74 5.71
CA ILE A 368 -12.56 -28.32 6.99
C ILE A 368 -12.34 -29.83 6.87
N GLY A 369 -13.27 -30.56 6.24
CA GLY A 369 -13.21 -32.02 6.16
C GLY A 369 -11.93 -32.55 5.49
N PRO A 370 -11.62 -32.14 4.24
CA PRO A 370 -10.39 -32.53 3.55
C PRO A 370 -9.12 -32.14 4.32
N VAL A 371 -9.07 -30.95 4.90
CA VAL A 371 -7.89 -30.47 5.63
C VAL A 371 -7.68 -31.25 6.91
N LEU A 372 -8.72 -31.47 7.73
CA LEU A 372 -8.59 -32.26 8.95
C LEU A 372 -8.18 -33.71 8.66
N ALA A 373 -8.69 -34.32 7.59
CA ALA A 373 -8.25 -35.66 7.19
C ALA A 373 -6.74 -35.69 6.86
N PHE A 374 -6.22 -34.65 6.21
CA PHE A 374 -4.79 -34.53 5.94
C PHE A 374 -3.97 -34.26 7.22
N VAL A 375 -4.46 -33.39 8.11
CA VAL A 375 -3.79 -33.10 9.39
C VAL A 375 -3.69 -34.37 10.24
N GLU A 376 -4.79 -35.10 10.42
CA GLU A 376 -4.83 -36.34 11.20
C GLU A 376 -3.89 -37.42 10.64
N ALA A 377 -3.74 -37.49 9.31
CA ALA A 377 -2.87 -38.45 8.66
C ALA A 377 -1.37 -38.12 8.81
N ASN A 378 -1.02 -36.83 8.88
CA ASN A 378 0.37 -36.38 8.72
C ASN A 378 1.03 -35.81 9.98
N LEU A 379 0.25 -35.37 10.99
CA LEU A 379 0.77 -34.69 12.18
C LEU A 379 1.81 -35.51 12.98
N ARG A 380 1.77 -36.84 12.86
CA ARG A 380 2.70 -37.77 13.53
C ARG A 380 3.60 -38.54 12.56
N SER A 381 3.74 -38.04 11.32
CA SER A 381 4.66 -38.60 10.32
C SER A 381 6.10 -38.58 10.82
N ASP A 382 6.91 -39.57 10.43
CA ASP A 382 8.36 -39.55 10.69
C ASP A 382 9.05 -38.45 9.87
N ASP A 383 8.55 -38.18 8.66
CA ASP A 383 9.03 -37.09 7.81
C ASP A 383 8.49 -35.73 8.31
N TRP A 384 9.42 -34.78 8.51
CA TRP A 384 9.11 -33.46 9.03
C TRP A 384 8.32 -32.60 8.04
N HIS A 385 8.50 -32.79 6.72
CA HIS A 385 7.74 -32.07 5.68
C HIS A 385 6.23 -32.28 5.85
N ASN A 386 5.83 -33.51 6.18
CA ASN A 386 4.43 -33.86 6.43
C ASN A 386 3.91 -33.28 7.74
N ARG A 387 4.72 -33.30 8.81
CA ARG A 387 4.32 -32.71 10.10
C ARG A 387 4.17 -31.19 9.99
N ASP A 388 5.10 -30.55 9.30
CA ASP A 388 5.08 -29.12 9.00
C ASP A 388 3.86 -28.76 8.14
N ALA A 389 3.64 -29.47 7.03
CA ALA A 389 2.48 -29.28 6.17
C ALA A 389 1.16 -29.45 6.94
N ALA A 390 1.08 -30.37 7.90
CA ALA A 390 -0.10 -30.57 8.73
C ALA A 390 -0.39 -29.36 9.64
N VAL A 391 0.62 -28.85 10.36
CA VAL A 391 0.40 -27.67 11.23
C VAL A 391 0.12 -26.40 10.40
N SER A 392 0.78 -26.26 9.26
CA SER A 392 0.55 -25.18 8.29
C SER A 392 -0.86 -25.23 7.74
N ALA A 393 -1.32 -26.40 7.26
CA ALA A 393 -2.68 -26.56 6.74
C ALA A 393 -3.75 -26.25 7.80
N PHE A 394 -3.52 -26.65 9.06
CA PHE A 394 -4.41 -26.30 10.16
C PHE A 394 -4.48 -24.78 10.37
N GLY A 395 -3.33 -24.09 10.46
CA GLY A 395 -3.28 -22.64 10.60
C GLY A 395 -3.89 -21.88 9.42
N ALA A 396 -3.74 -22.40 8.19
CA ALA A 396 -4.26 -21.80 6.96
C ALA A 396 -5.79 -21.71 6.94
N ILE A 397 -6.49 -22.66 7.56
CA ILE A 397 -7.97 -22.70 7.57
C ILE A 397 -8.62 -22.01 8.78
N MET A 398 -7.84 -21.31 9.61
CA MET A 398 -8.38 -20.58 10.76
C MET A 398 -9.20 -19.36 10.35
N GLU A 399 -9.07 -18.91 9.10
CA GLU A 399 -9.80 -17.78 8.55
C GLU A 399 -10.75 -18.25 7.44
N GLY A 400 -11.97 -17.72 7.40
CA GLY A 400 -13.03 -18.14 6.48
C GLY A 400 -14.17 -18.87 7.19
N PRO A 401 -14.00 -20.12 7.64
CA PRO A 401 -15.07 -20.88 8.27
C PRO A 401 -15.68 -20.19 9.51
N ASP A 402 -16.98 -20.41 9.74
CA ASP A 402 -17.68 -19.87 10.91
C ASP A 402 -16.97 -20.28 12.21
N GLU A 403 -16.70 -19.29 13.06
CA GLU A 403 -16.01 -19.44 14.34
C GLU A 403 -16.63 -20.54 15.22
N LYS A 404 -17.96 -20.68 15.22
CA LYS A 404 -18.67 -21.72 16.02
C LYS A 404 -18.37 -23.14 15.53
N VAL A 405 -17.98 -23.28 14.27
CA VAL A 405 -17.55 -24.56 13.71
C VAL A 405 -16.09 -24.83 14.06
N LEU A 406 -15.24 -23.80 14.04
CA LEU A 406 -13.81 -23.90 14.38
C LEU A 406 -13.56 -24.12 15.87
N GLU A 407 -14.32 -23.46 16.76
CA GLU A 407 -14.13 -23.49 18.21
C GLU A 407 -13.98 -24.91 18.80
N PRO A 408 -14.88 -25.89 18.55
CA PRO A 408 -14.71 -27.25 19.08
C PRO A 408 -13.48 -27.98 18.50
N ILE A 409 -13.12 -27.70 17.24
CA ILE A 409 -11.96 -28.30 16.56
C ILE A 409 -10.68 -27.77 17.20
N VAL A 410 -10.60 -26.45 17.39
CA VAL A 410 -9.47 -25.78 18.04
C VAL A 410 -9.30 -26.29 19.47
N LYS A 411 -10.38 -26.38 20.27
CA LYS A 411 -10.30 -26.93 21.64
C LYS A 411 -9.71 -28.34 21.69
N GLN A 412 -10.00 -29.17 20.69
CA GLN A 412 -9.46 -30.52 20.61
C GLN A 412 -7.98 -30.54 20.15
N ALA A 413 -7.62 -29.69 19.20
CA ALA A 413 -6.28 -29.68 18.59
C ALA A 413 -5.23 -28.92 19.41
N LEU A 414 -5.64 -27.89 20.16
CA LEU A 414 -4.75 -26.95 20.83
C LEU A 414 -3.69 -27.61 21.74
N PRO A 415 -4.02 -28.60 22.61
CA PRO A 415 -3.00 -29.26 23.44
C PRO A 415 -1.93 -29.98 22.61
N VAL A 416 -2.31 -30.53 21.46
CA VAL A 416 -1.39 -31.21 20.55
C VAL A 416 -0.51 -30.19 19.85
N LEU A 417 -1.08 -29.09 19.33
CA LEU A 417 -0.32 -28.01 18.70
C LEU A 417 0.70 -27.39 19.66
N ILE A 418 0.32 -27.13 20.92
CA ILE A 418 1.28 -26.65 21.93
C ILE A 418 2.45 -27.64 22.12
N THR A 419 2.18 -28.95 22.05
CA THR A 419 3.23 -29.97 22.14
C THR A 419 4.15 -29.98 20.91
N MET A 420 3.66 -29.58 19.73
CA MET A 420 4.46 -29.48 18.51
C MET A 420 5.54 -28.37 18.57
N MET A 421 5.43 -27.41 19.51
CA MET A 421 6.50 -26.46 19.81
C MET A 421 7.79 -27.14 20.31
N ASP A 422 7.70 -28.40 20.75
CA ASP A 422 8.83 -29.23 21.19
C ASP A 422 9.29 -30.25 20.12
N ASP A 423 8.91 -30.10 18.85
CA ASP A 423 9.35 -31.00 17.75
C ASP A 423 10.89 -31.05 17.61
N GLN A 424 11.42 -31.96 16.80
CA GLN A 424 12.86 -32.01 16.50
C GLN A 424 13.23 -31.08 15.33
N SER A 425 12.31 -30.88 14.39
CA SER A 425 12.50 -29.98 13.26
C SER A 425 12.23 -28.53 13.68
N LEU A 426 13.09 -27.61 13.22
CA LEU A 426 12.91 -26.18 13.45
C LEU A 426 11.74 -25.63 12.61
N GLN A 427 11.59 -26.11 11.38
CA GLN A 427 10.50 -25.72 10.47
C GLN A 427 9.15 -26.04 11.08
N VAL A 428 8.99 -27.27 11.61
CA VAL A 428 7.75 -27.68 12.28
C VAL A 428 7.43 -26.77 13.48
N LYS A 429 8.42 -26.36 14.27
CA LYS A 429 8.22 -25.43 15.40
C LYS A 429 7.79 -24.05 14.95
N ASP A 430 8.43 -23.53 13.91
CA ASP A 430 8.15 -22.21 13.37
C ASP A 430 6.71 -22.14 12.80
N SER A 431 6.35 -23.09 11.94
CA SER A 431 4.99 -23.24 11.41
C SER A 431 3.95 -23.50 12.51
N THR A 432 4.33 -24.21 13.58
CA THR A 432 3.46 -24.38 14.75
C THR A 432 3.24 -23.06 15.49
N ALA A 433 4.29 -22.27 15.72
CA ALA A 433 4.18 -20.96 16.36
C ALA A 433 3.28 -20.02 15.54
N TYR A 434 3.45 -20.01 14.22
CA TYR A 434 2.60 -19.26 13.31
C TYR A 434 1.14 -19.74 13.35
N ALA A 435 0.90 -21.07 13.29
CA ALA A 435 -0.44 -21.63 13.40
C ALA A 435 -1.12 -21.28 14.75
N LEU A 436 -0.37 -21.27 15.85
CA LEU A 436 -0.88 -20.84 17.17
C LEU A 436 -1.24 -19.35 17.19
N GLY A 437 -0.49 -18.50 16.47
CA GLY A 437 -0.85 -17.10 16.26
C GLY A 437 -2.15 -16.94 15.47
N ARG A 438 -2.34 -17.74 14.41
CA ARG A 438 -3.59 -17.78 13.60
C ARG A 438 -4.79 -18.24 14.42
N VAL A 439 -4.60 -19.28 15.24
CA VAL A 439 -5.62 -19.75 16.18
C VAL A 439 -6.01 -18.65 17.17
N THR A 440 -5.03 -17.92 17.69
CA THR A 440 -5.28 -16.83 18.64
C THR A 440 -6.02 -15.67 17.98
N GLU A 441 -5.65 -15.29 16.77
CA GLU A 441 -6.28 -14.20 16.03
C GLU A 441 -7.75 -14.49 15.68
N ALA A 442 -8.03 -15.70 15.20
CA ALA A 442 -9.34 -16.05 14.65
C ALA A 442 -10.30 -16.69 15.65
N CYS A 443 -9.80 -17.37 16.69
CA CYS A 443 -10.60 -18.17 17.62
C CYS A 443 -10.06 -18.08 19.06
N SER A 444 -9.76 -16.88 19.54
CA SER A 444 -9.25 -16.64 20.91
C SER A 444 -10.13 -17.25 22.00
N GLU A 445 -11.43 -17.28 21.79
CA GLU A 445 -12.48 -17.79 22.68
C GLU A 445 -12.34 -19.31 22.92
N ALA A 446 -11.70 -20.01 21.99
CA ALA A 446 -11.40 -21.43 22.14
C ALA A 446 -10.24 -21.71 23.12
N ILE A 447 -9.41 -20.70 23.39
CA ILE A 447 -8.24 -20.81 24.28
C ILE A 447 -8.68 -20.51 25.72
N ASP A 448 -8.80 -21.56 26.53
CA ASP A 448 -9.12 -21.43 27.96
C ASP A 448 -7.99 -20.68 28.70
N ALA A 449 -8.34 -19.54 29.29
CA ALA A 449 -7.41 -18.65 29.98
C ALA A 449 -6.73 -19.28 31.20
N GLN A 450 -7.36 -20.27 31.85
CA GLN A 450 -6.79 -20.92 33.02
C GLN A 450 -5.99 -22.18 32.67
N GLN A 451 -6.42 -22.93 31.66
CA GLN A 451 -5.85 -24.23 31.31
C GLN A 451 -4.79 -24.16 30.21
N HIS A 452 -5.02 -23.35 29.17
CA HIS A 452 -4.21 -23.39 27.95
C HIS A 452 -3.28 -22.19 27.85
N LEU A 453 -3.77 -20.99 28.16
CA LEU A 453 -3.03 -19.74 28.02
C LEU A 453 -1.66 -19.74 28.73
N PRO A 454 -1.51 -20.23 29.99
CA PRO A 454 -0.21 -20.22 30.65
C PRO A 454 0.84 -21.08 29.94
N THR A 455 0.45 -22.25 29.44
CA THR A 455 1.35 -23.16 28.73
C THR A 455 1.68 -22.64 27.34
N LEU A 456 0.71 -22.05 26.66
CA LEU A 456 0.90 -21.40 25.36
C LEU A 456 1.93 -20.27 25.46
N ILE A 457 1.73 -19.31 26.37
CA ILE A 457 2.67 -18.20 26.62
C ILE A 457 4.08 -18.74 26.92
N ALA A 458 4.19 -19.75 27.79
CA ALA A 458 5.48 -20.34 28.13
C ALA A 458 6.19 -20.99 26.93
N SER A 459 5.44 -21.69 26.07
CA SER A 459 5.99 -22.31 24.85
C SER A 459 6.48 -21.29 23.84
N LEU A 460 5.74 -20.19 23.63
CA LEU A 460 6.10 -19.12 22.71
C LEU A 460 7.34 -18.35 23.19
N PHE A 461 7.42 -18.02 24.49
CA PHE A 461 8.62 -17.42 25.06
C PHE A 461 9.84 -18.35 24.98
N LYS A 462 9.66 -19.65 25.23
CA LYS A 462 10.74 -20.63 25.04
C LYS A 462 11.22 -20.64 23.58
N GLY A 463 10.28 -20.61 22.63
CA GLY A 463 10.57 -20.54 21.20
C GLY A 463 11.40 -19.30 20.85
N LEU A 464 10.87 -18.12 21.17
CA LEU A 464 11.51 -16.81 21.00
C LEU A 464 12.95 -16.77 21.52
N ILE A 465 13.21 -17.33 22.70
CA ILE A 465 14.55 -17.32 23.32
C ILE A 465 15.50 -18.33 22.66
N SER A 466 14.96 -19.42 22.10
CA SER A 466 15.75 -20.59 21.70
C SER A 466 16.35 -20.49 20.30
N ASN A 467 15.69 -19.83 19.35
CA ASN A 467 16.14 -19.78 17.96
C ASN A 467 15.65 -18.51 17.26
N ALA A 468 16.56 -17.81 16.56
CA ALA A 468 16.24 -16.57 15.87
C ALA A 468 15.24 -16.75 14.72
N LYS A 469 15.27 -17.90 14.01
CA LYS A 469 14.37 -18.16 12.88
C LYS A 469 12.90 -18.30 13.31
N MET A 470 12.64 -18.87 14.49
CA MET A 470 11.27 -19.02 15.01
C MET A 470 10.78 -17.80 15.81
N ALA A 471 11.68 -16.86 16.12
CA ALA A 471 11.35 -15.70 16.94
C ALA A 471 10.27 -14.81 16.33
N PRO A 472 10.26 -14.50 15.02
CA PRO A 472 9.20 -13.70 14.40
C PRO A 472 7.81 -14.33 14.59
N SER A 473 7.65 -15.63 14.31
CA SER A 473 6.38 -16.35 14.49
C SER A 473 5.94 -16.37 15.96
N CYS A 474 6.88 -16.58 16.90
CA CYS A 474 6.59 -16.52 18.33
C CYS A 474 6.16 -15.11 18.77
N CYS A 475 6.85 -14.08 18.29
CA CYS A 475 6.52 -12.68 18.58
C CYS A 475 5.14 -12.32 18.07
N TRP A 476 4.83 -12.66 16.81
CA TRP A 476 3.52 -12.42 16.22
C TRP A 476 2.40 -13.10 17.00
N ALA A 477 2.57 -14.38 17.38
CA ALA A 477 1.62 -15.07 18.22
C ALA A 477 1.46 -14.43 19.62
N LEU A 478 2.55 -13.96 20.24
CA LEU A 478 2.51 -13.26 21.53
C LEU A 478 1.79 -11.90 21.43
N MET A 479 1.95 -11.17 20.32
CA MET A 479 1.22 -9.92 20.08
C MET A 479 -0.29 -10.18 19.95
N ASN A 480 -0.68 -11.18 19.15
CA ASN A 480 -2.08 -11.58 19.05
C ASN A 480 -2.67 -11.98 20.41
N LEU A 481 -1.90 -12.67 21.26
CA LEU A 481 -2.34 -13.01 22.61
C LEU A 481 -2.56 -11.75 23.47
N ALA A 482 -1.64 -10.79 23.41
CA ALA A 482 -1.78 -9.55 24.18
C ALA A 482 -3.02 -8.74 23.75
N GLU A 483 -3.29 -8.66 22.45
CA GLU A 483 -4.45 -7.95 21.91
C GLU A 483 -5.77 -8.65 22.24
N ARG A 484 -5.86 -9.97 21.98
CA ARG A 484 -7.12 -10.72 22.15
C ARG A 484 -7.48 -10.94 23.62
N PHE A 485 -6.50 -10.94 24.52
CA PHE A 485 -6.70 -11.07 25.97
C PHE A 485 -6.53 -9.74 26.73
N ALA A 486 -6.66 -8.60 26.05
CA ALA A 486 -6.57 -7.26 26.65
C ALA A 486 -7.68 -6.98 27.69
N GLY A 487 -8.85 -7.63 27.55
CA GLY A 487 -10.02 -7.40 28.38
C GLY A 487 -10.74 -6.09 28.05
N ASP A 488 -11.74 -5.73 28.86
CA ASP A 488 -12.52 -4.51 28.66
C ASP A 488 -11.70 -3.24 28.95
N PHE A 489 -12.03 -2.14 28.26
CA PHE A 489 -11.40 -0.85 28.49
C PHE A 489 -11.55 -0.42 29.97
N GLY A 490 -10.42 -0.12 30.62
CA GLY A 490 -10.38 0.28 32.02
C GLY A 490 -10.50 -0.87 33.02
N ALA A 491 -10.43 -2.14 32.58
CA ALA A 491 -10.45 -3.29 33.47
C ALA A 491 -9.27 -3.29 34.46
N ALA A 492 -9.55 -3.74 35.69
CA ALA A 492 -8.55 -3.85 36.73
C ALA A 492 -7.48 -4.90 36.40
N SER A 493 -7.92 -6.05 35.90
CA SER A 493 -7.12 -7.22 35.58
C SER A 493 -7.66 -7.85 34.30
N ASN A 494 -6.78 -8.53 33.56
CA ASN A 494 -7.08 -9.31 32.37
C ASN A 494 -6.30 -10.64 32.40
N PRO A 495 -6.60 -11.61 31.53
CA PRO A 495 -5.91 -12.91 31.53
C PRO A 495 -4.38 -12.85 31.36
N ILE A 496 -3.84 -11.77 30.79
CA ILE A 496 -2.39 -11.54 30.65
C ILE A 496 -1.76 -10.99 31.93
N THR A 497 -2.53 -10.33 32.80
CA THR A 497 -2.04 -9.63 34.00
C THR A 497 -1.17 -10.52 34.91
N PRO A 498 -1.53 -11.80 35.20
CA PRO A 498 -0.69 -12.69 36.01
C PRO A 498 0.67 -13.03 35.36
N HIS A 499 0.75 -12.92 34.03
CA HIS A 499 1.92 -13.27 33.23
C HIS A 499 2.76 -12.05 32.84
N PHE A 500 2.20 -10.84 32.96
CA PHE A 500 2.78 -9.59 32.47
C PHE A 500 4.21 -9.35 32.97
N ASN A 501 4.45 -9.42 34.29
CA ASN A 501 5.78 -9.14 34.85
C ASN A 501 6.84 -10.13 34.39
N GLN A 502 6.48 -11.42 34.25
CA GLN A 502 7.39 -12.43 33.75
C GLN A 502 7.70 -12.21 32.27
N ALA A 503 6.67 -11.91 31.47
CA ALA A 503 6.82 -11.58 30.05
C ALA A 503 7.76 -10.37 29.85
N VAL A 504 7.54 -9.27 30.58
CA VAL A 504 8.40 -8.08 30.55
C VAL A 504 9.84 -8.44 30.91
N SER A 505 10.06 -9.23 31.97
CA SER A 505 11.41 -9.67 32.35
C SER A 505 12.08 -10.48 31.23
N SER A 506 11.38 -11.46 30.64
CA SER A 506 11.92 -12.30 29.57
C SER A 506 12.26 -11.49 28.31
N LEU A 507 11.41 -10.54 27.91
CA LEU A 507 11.68 -9.66 26.78
C LEU A 507 12.87 -8.73 27.03
N LEU A 508 12.99 -8.20 28.25
CA LEU A 508 14.14 -7.38 28.64
C LEU A 508 15.44 -8.19 28.68
N ASP A 509 15.40 -9.45 29.10
CA ASP A 509 16.56 -10.34 29.13
C ASP A 509 17.04 -10.69 27.71
N VAL A 510 16.12 -11.01 26.80
CA VAL A 510 16.44 -11.27 25.38
C VAL A 510 17.04 -10.03 24.73
N THR A 511 16.42 -8.87 24.89
CA THR A 511 16.87 -7.63 24.25
C THR A 511 18.19 -7.10 24.83
N ALA A 512 18.57 -7.47 26.05
CA ALA A 512 19.82 -7.07 26.70
C ALA A 512 21.04 -7.87 26.23
N ARG A 513 20.84 -9.03 25.59
CA ARG A 513 21.91 -9.90 25.13
C ARG A 513 22.63 -9.30 23.92
N GLN A 514 23.96 -9.30 23.98
CA GLN A 514 24.82 -8.81 22.90
C GLN A 514 24.83 -9.73 21.68
N ASP A 515 24.62 -11.03 21.89
CA ASP A 515 24.61 -12.05 20.84
C ASP A 515 23.23 -12.23 20.18
N THR A 516 22.23 -11.44 20.59
CA THR A 516 20.90 -11.47 19.98
C THR A 516 20.91 -10.71 18.65
N GLU A 517 20.42 -11.37 17.61
CA GLU A 517 20.24 -10.78 16.29
C GLU A 517 19.34 -9.55 16.36
N THR A 518 19.61 -8.56 15.51
CA THR A 518 18.88 -7.28 15.55
C THR A 518 17.41 -7.45 15.22
N SER A 519 17.06 -8.34 14.27
CA SER A 519 15.68 -8.70 13.94
C SER A 519 14.89 -9.24 15.14
N VAL A 520 15.50 -10.15 15.90
CA VAL A 520 14.90 -10.72 17.13
C VAL A 520 14.74 -9.64 18.20
N ARG A 521 15.72 -8.75 18.34
CA ARG A 521 15.65 -7.63 19.29
C ARG A 521 14.49 -6.68 18.95
N THR A 522 14.34 -6.33 17.68
CA THR A 522 13.25 -5.48 17.18
C THR A 522 11.89 -6.14 17.43
N ALA A 523 11.72 -7.40 17.03
CA ALA A 523 10.48 -8.15 17.26
C ALA A 523 10.14 -8.29 18.75
N ALA A 524 11.14 -8.49 19.62
CA ALA A 524 10.91 -8.57 21.07
C ALA A 524 10.48 -7.21 21.68
N TYR A 525 11.02 -6.10 21.18
CA TYR A 525 10.54 -4.77 21.57
C TYR A 525 9.13 -4.48 21.07
N GLU A 526 8.76 -4.99 19.89
CA GLU A 526 7.41 -4.90 19.36
C GLU A 526 6.40 -5.67 20.24
N VAL A 527 6.74 -6.89 20.66
CA VAL A 527 5.95 -7.64 21.66
C VAL A 527 5.81 -6.83 22.95
N LEU A 528 6.91 -6.25 23.45
CA LEU A 528 6.88 -5.46 24.67
C LEU A 528 5.96 -4.24 24.53
N ASN A 529 6.00 -3.57 23.38
CA ASN A 529 5.10 -2.48 23.03
C ASN A 529 3.62 -2.92 23.10
N VAL A 530 3.25 -4.00 22.40
CA VAL A 530 1.86 -4.50 22.38
C VAL A 530 1.39 -4.96 23.76
N PHE A 531 2.26 -5.60 24.55
CA PHE A 531 1.95 -5.95 25.94
C PHE A 531 1.65 -4.72 26.79
N VAL A 532 2.44 -3.64 26.66
CA VAL A 532 2.22 -2.39 27.41
C VAL A 532 0.91 -1.73 27.01
N GLN A 533 0.60 -1.66 25.70
CA GLN A 533 -0.64 -1.05 25.20
C GLN A 533 -1.88 -1.76 25.74
N ASN A 534 -1.83 -3.09 25.84
CA ASN A 534 -2.96 -3.94 26.23
C ASN A 534 -2.97 -4.35 27.72
N ALA A 535 -2.10 -3.74 28.55
CA ALA A 535 -2.01 -4.07 29.97
C ALA A 535 -3.22 -3.55 30.77
N ALA A 536 -3.71 -4.32 31.73
CA ALA A 536 -4.75 -3.88 32.67
C ALA A 536 -4.19 -2.92 33.75
N SER A 537 -5.06 -2.27 34.53
CA SER A 537 -4.62 -1.23 35.46
C SER A 537 -3.73 -1.75 36.61
N GLU A 538 -3.86 -3.02 37.01
CA GLU A 538 -2.98 -3.64 38.02
C GLU A 538 -1.51 -3.70 37.59
N SER A 539 -1.23 -3.64 36.28
CA SER A 539 0.13 -3.65 35.74
C SER A 539 0.78 -2.26 35.66
N LEU A 540 0.06 -1.17 35.97
CA LEU A 540 0.58 0.20 35.81
C LEU A 540 1.85 0.48 36.63
N SER A 541 1.97 -0.08 37.84
CA SER A 541 3.19 0.08 38.65
C SER A 541 4.40 -0.61 38.02
N ALA A 542 4.18 -1.75 37.36
CA ALA A 542 5.21 -2.44 36.61
C ALA A 542 5.62 -1.65 35.36
N ILE A 543 4.66 -1.04 34.68
CA ILE A 543 4.90 -0.15 33.52
C ILE A 543 5.66 1.11 33.94
N ALA A 544 5.35 1.69 35.10
CA ALA A 544 6.11 2.80 35.67
C ALA A 544 7.57 2.40 35.93
N SER A 545 7.80 1.21 36.50
CA SER A 545 9.17 0.68 36.69
C SER A 545 9.87 0.40 35.35
N LEU A 546 9.12 -0.06 34.34
CA LEU A 546 9.63 -0.29 32.99
C LEU A 546 10.07 1.03 32.32
N SER A 547 9.36 2.13 32.58
CA SER A 547 9.74 3.46 32.06
C SER A 547 11.17 3.84 32.45
N ASP A 548 11.57 3.60 33.70
CA ASP A 548 12.93 3.86 34.18
C ASP A 548 13.98 3.04 33.43
N VAL A 549 13.67 1.79 33.10
CA VAL A 549 14.54 0.87 32.36
C VAL A 549 14.70 1.32 30.92
N ILE A 550 13.60 1.63 30.24
CA ILE A 550 13.62 2.04 28.82
C ILE A 550 14.33 3.38 28.65
N ILE A 551 14.06 4.36 29.52
CA ILE A 551 14.76 5.65 29.51
C ILE A 551 16.26 5.44 29.74
N LYS A 552 16.63 4.58 30.70
CA LYS A 552 18.05 4.26 30.95
C LYS A 552 18.72 3.62 29.73
N ARG A 553 18.05 2.68 29.06
CA ARG A 553 18.59 2.05 27.84
C ARG A 553 18.75 3.08 26.71
N LEU A 554 17.82 4.03 26.56
CA LEU A 554 17.98 5.15 25.63
C LEU A 554 19.20 6.01 25.96
N GLU A 555 19.41 6.36 27.24
CA GLU A 555 20.59 7.10 27.69
C GLU A 555 21.89 6.34 27.36
N GLU A 556 21.90 5.02 27.52
CA GLU A 556 23.03 4.16 27.19
C GLU A 556 23.33 4.10 25.68
N THR A 557 22.38 4.44 24.80
CA THR A 557 22.63 4.52 23.34
C THR A 557 23.45 5.75 22.93
N ILE A 558 23.40 6.84 23.70
CA ILE A 558 24.09 8.09 23.39
C ILE A 558 25.62 7.90 23.29
N PRO A 559 26.32 7.28 24.27
CA PRO A 559 27.75 7.05 24.15
C PRO A 559 28.11 6.06 23.04
N LEU A 560 27.19 5.15 22.66
CA LEU A 560 27.41 4.21 21.56
C LEU A 560 27.51 4.92 20.20
N GLN A 561 26.88 6.09 20.04
CA GLN A 561 27.02 6.89 18.81
C GLN A 561 28.49 7.20 18.48
N SER A 562 29.33 7.41 19.50
CA SER A 562 30.76 7.67 19.30
C SER A 562 31.57 6.43 18.89
N GLN A 563 30.97 5.24 19.01
CA GLN A 563 31.58 3.95 18.68
C GLN A 563 31.13 3.42 17.31
N VAL A 564 30.20 4.11 16.63
CA VAL A 564 29.76 3.75 15.28
C VAL A 564 30.91 3.96 14.29
N VAL A 565 31.39 2.87 13.67
CA VAL A 565 32.47 2.91 12.67
C VAL A 565 31.95 2.50 11.30
N SER A 566 31.04 1.53 11.24
CA SER A 566 30.45 0.99 10.01
C SER A 566 29.01 1.46 9.79
N VAL A 567 28.51 1.28 8.56
CA VAL A 567 27.09 1.51 8.25
C VAL A 567 26.21 0.51 9.00
N GLU A 568 26.68 -0.72 9.21
CA GLU A 568 25.96 -1.75 9.97
C GLU A 568 25.84 -1.38 11.46
N ASP A 569 26.89 -0.83 12.06
CA ASP A 569 26.85 -0.30 13.42
C ASP A 569 25.83 0.83 13.53
N LYS A 570 25.80 1.72 12.53
CA LYS A 570 24.84 2.83 12.45
C LYS A 570 23.41 2.28 12.41
N LEU A 571 23.11 1.37 11.48
CA LEU A 571 21.77 0.79 11.33
C LEU A 571 21.32 0.06 12.59
N THR A 572 22.19 -0.73 13.20
CA THR A 572 21.88 -1.46 14.44
C THR A 572 21.57 -0.51 15.60
N LEU A 573 22.31 0.59 15.71
CA LEU A 573 22.05 1.62 16.74
C LEU A 573 20.74 2.36 16.48
N GLU A 574 20.47 2.72 15.22
CA GLU A 574 19.22 3.40 14.82
C GLU A 574 18.00 2.50 15.07
N GLU A 575 18.05 1.22 14.70
CA GLU A 575 16.98 0.26 14.97
C GLU A 575 16.72 0.06 16.46
N MET A 576 17.78 0.04 17.28
CA MET A 576 17.66 -0.02 18.73
C MET A 576 17.00 1.24 19.30
N GLN A 577 17.39 2.44 18.84
CA GLN A 577 16.78 3.70 19.27
C GLN A 577 15.31 3.79 18.86
N ASN A 578 14.97 3.37 17.64
CA ASN A 578 13.58 3.30 17.16
C ASN A 578 12.72 2.38 18.02
N SER A 579 13.22 1.16 18.28
CA SER A 579 12.52 0.17 19.09
C SER A 579 12.27 0.67 20.52
N LEU A 580 13.29 1.28 21.14
CA LEU A 580 13.17 1.85 22.48
C LEU A 580 12.20 3.05 22.54
N CYS A 581 12.22 3.92 21.52
CA CYS A 581 11.28 5.03 21.41
C CYS A 581 9.83 4.53 21.27
N THR A 582 9.61 3.49 20.46
CA THR A 582 8.29 2.87 20.27
C THR A 582 7.72 2.32 21.59
N VAL A 583 8.54 1.61 22.36
CA VAL A 583 8.13 1.13 23.70
C VAL A 583 7.89 2.29 24.66
N LEU A 584 8.74 3.32 24.65
CA LEU A 584 8.56 4.50 25.50
C LEU A 584 7.26 5.25 25.17
N GLN A 585 6.91 5.36 23.89
CA GLN A 585 5.66 5.96 23.42
C GLN A 585 4.44 5.22 23.99
N ALA A 586 4.45 3.88 23.96
CA ALA A 586 3.38 3.08 24.56
C ALA A 586 3.30 3.24 26.08
N ILE A 587 4.46 3.31 26.75
CA ILE A 587 4.53 3.56 28.20
C ILE A 587 3.92 4.93 28.54
N ILE A 588 4.30 5.99 27.81
CA ILE A 588 3.75 7.34 27.97
C ILE A 588 2.22 7.31 27.81
N SER A 589 1.74 6.70 26.73
CA SER A 589 0.30 6.63 26.42
C SER A 589 -0.48 5.83 27.47
N ARG A 590 0.13 4.75 28.00
CA ARG A 590 -0.55 3.86 28.96
C ARG A 590 -0.59 4.43 30.38
N LEU A 591 0.48 5.11 30.81
CA LEU A 591 0.55 5.77 32.12
C LEU A 591 -0.19 7.10 32.16
N ASP A 592 -0.39 7.73 31.00
CA ASP A 592 -1.01 9.05 30.87
C ASP A 592 -0.37 10.01 31.90
N LYS A 593 -1.15 10.79 32.67
CA LYS A 593 -0.64 11.82 33.59
C LYS A 593 0.41 11.30 34.59
N GLU A 594 0.43 10.01 34.90
CA GLU A 594 1.40 9.40 35.82
C GLU A 594 2.84 9.42 35.26
N ILE A 595 3.06 9.65 33.96
CA ILE A 595 4.41 9.78 33.38
C ILE A 595 5.09 11.11 33.71
N SER A 596 4.33 12.13 34.14
CA SER A 596 4.81 13.50 34.34
C SER A 596 6.11 13.62 35.16
N PRO A 597 6.35 12.83 36.23
CA PRO A 597 7.62 12.87 36.98
C PRO A 597 8.87 12.50 36.15
N GLN A 598 8.71 11.72 35.07
CA GLN A 598 9.80 11.32 34.17
C GLN A 598 9.96 12.27 32.97
N GLY A 599 9.04 13.21 32.76
CA GLY A 599 9.02 14.07 31.57
C GLY A 599 10.34 14.82 31.32
N ASP A 600 11.00 15.31 32.39
CA ASP A 600 12.27 16.04 32.26
C ASP A 600 13.39 15.12 31.75
N ARG A 601 13.44 13.88 32.26
CA ARG A 601 14.43 12.88 31.87
C ARG A 601 14.18 12.38 30.44
N ILE A 602 12.91 12.18 30.07
CA ILE A 602 12.49 11.81 28.71
C ILE A 602 12.91 12.89 27.72
N MET A 603 12.53 14.16 27.94
CA MET A 603 12.90 15.23 27.03
C MET A 603 14.41 15.45 26.96
N GLN A 604 15.12 15.32 28.08
CA GLN A 604 16.58 15.42 28.08
C GLN A 604 17.22 14.36 27.19
N VAL A 605 16.85 13.08 27.32
CA VAL A 605 17.45 12.01 26.50
C VAL A 605 17.08 12.14 25.02
N LEU A 606 15.82 12.44 24.71
CA LEU A 606 15.34 12.58 23.33
C LEU A 606 16.01 13.74 22.59
N LEU A 607 16.15 14.90 23.23
CA LEU A 607 16.84 16.06 22.63
C LEU A 607 18.34 15.83 22.48
N GLN A 608 18.97 15.11 23.42
CA GLN A 608 20.36 14.72 23.29
C GLN A 608 20.59 13.80 22.09
N ILE A 609 19.72 12.82 21.86
CA ILE A 609 19.80 11.95 20.69
C ILE A 609 19.59 12.76 19.39
N LEU A 610 18.58 13.64 19.33
CA LEU A 610 18.39 14.53 18.16
C LEU A 610 19.61 15.40 17.86
N SER A 611 20.37 15.79 18.88
CA SER A 611 21.57 16.62 18.69
C SER A 611 22.79 15.85 18.16
N THR A 612 22.79 14.51 18.23
CA THR A 612 23.92 13.67 17.82
C THR A 612 23.68 12.93 16.51
N ILE A 613 22.43 12.86 16.04
CA ILE A 613 22.04 12.20 14.79
C ILE A 613 22.58 12.97 13.57
N GLY A 614 23.18 12.24 12.62
CA GLY A 614 23.60 12.78 11.32
C GLY A 614 22.47 12.81 10.29
N GLY A 615 22.73 13.34 9.09
CA GLY A 615 21.74 13.32 8.00
C GLY A 615 21.35 11.89 7.57
N LYS A 616 20.11 11.74 7.08
CA LYS A 616 19.49 10.46 6.65
C LYS A 616 19.46 9.40 7.75
N SER A 617 18.48 9.52 8.64
CA SER A 617 18.22 8.63 9.77
C SER A 617 16.71 8.54 10.02
N SER A 618 16.21 7.37 10.41
CA SER A 618 14.79 7.17 10.80
C SER A 618 14.51 7.53 12.26
N VAL A 619 15.54 7.69 13.08
CA VAL A 619 15.41 7.95 14.53
C VAL A 619 14.67 9.26 14.87
N PRO A 620 14.87 10.38 14.13
CA PRO A 620 14.13 11.60 14.41
C PRO A 620 12.61 11.42 14.37
N GLU A 621 12.09 10.54 13.50
CA GLU A 621 10.64 10.29 13.41
C GLU A 621 10.11 9.59 14.66
N ALA A 622 10.81 8.54 15.13
CA ALA A 622 10.45 7.83 16.35
C ALA A 622 10.53 8.75 17.59
N ILE A 623 11.54 9.64 17.63
CA ILE A 623 11.65 10.65 18.70
C ILE A 623 10.49 11.62 18.64
N PHE A 624 10.16 12.15 17.46
CA PHE A 624 9.05 13.10 17.31
C PHE A 624 7.71 12.47 17.68
N ALA A 625 7.47 11.20 17.33
CA ALA A 625 6.30 10.44 17.76
C ALA A 625 6.24 10.28 19.29
N THR A 626 7.40 10.03 19.93
CA THR A 626 7.51 9.95 21.40
C THR A 626 7.24 11.31 22.07
N ILE A 627 7.75 12.40 21.49
CA ILE A 627 7.50 13.78 21.95
C ILE A 627 6.03 14.15 21.76
N SER A 628 5.40 13.74 20.65
CA SER A 628 3.96 13.92 20.40
C SER A 628 3.14 13.27 21.52
N ALA A 629 3.40 12.00 21.83
CA ALA A 629 2.72 11.30 22.91
C ALA A 629 2.92 12.02 24.25
N LEU A 630 4.15 12.44 24.57
CA LEU A 630 4.43 13.18 25.80
C LEU A 630 3.71 14.53 25.86
N SER A 631 3.64 15.25 24.75
CA SER A 631 2.95 16.54 24.66
C SER A 631 1.44 16.39 24.86
N THR A 632 0.85 15.33 24.30
CA THR A 632 -0.57 15.00 24.46
C THR A 632 -0.90 14.65 25.91
N THR A 633 -0.04 13.87 26.55
CA THR A 633 -0.22 13.48 27.94
C THR A 633 0.02 14.65 28.91
N MET A 634 1.06 15.46 28.71
CA MET A 634 1.38 16.57 29.62
C MET A 634 0.54 17.82 29.40
N GLU A 635 -0.11 17.95 28.24
CA GLU A 635 -0.96 19.09 27.86
C GLU A 635 -0.24 20.44 28.12
N GLU A 636 -0.86 21.35 28.88
CA GLU A 636 -0.32 22.66 29.21
C GLU A 636 1.04 22.64 29.92
N ASP A 637 1.38 21.56 30.63
CA ASP A 637 2.65 21.42 31.35
C ASP A 637 3.84 21.13 30.42
N PHE A 638 3.58 20.76 29.16
CA PHE A 638 4.61 20.56 28.14
C PHE A 638 5.33 21.87 27.75
N ILE A 639 4.71 23.03 28.03
CA ILE A 639 5.26 24.37 27.71
C ILE A 639 6.72 24.56 28.15
N LYS A 640 7.12 23.95 29.27
CA LYS A 640 8.48 24.09 29.83
C LYS A 640 9.58 23.52 28.93
N TYR A 641 9.23 22.66 27.97
CA TYR A 641 10.20 22.07 27.03
C TYR A 641 10.26 22.81 25.70
N MET A 642 9.29 23.67 25.40
CA MET A 642 9.15 24.28 24.08
C MET A 642 10.38 25.11 23.69
N GLU A 643 10.96 25.88 24.61
CA GLU A 643 12.15 26.70 24.31
C GLU A 643 13.33 25.84 23.80
N ALA A 644 13.55 24.66 24.39
CA ALA A 644 14.61 23.74 23.97
C ALA A 644 14.24 22.92 22.73
N PHE A 645 12.95 22.61 22.56
CA PHE A 645 12.48 21.71 21.51
C PHE A 645 12.22 22.40 20.17
N VAL A 646 11.67 23.62 20.15
CA VAL A 646 11.23 24.27 18.91
C VAL A 646 12.33 24.45 17.84
N PRO A 647 13.63 24.62 18.15
CA PRO A 647 14.65 24.65 17.10
C PRO A 647 14.71 23.36 16.27
N PHE A 648 14.49 22.20 16.88
CA PHE A 648 14.45 20.91 16.18
C PHE A 648 13.19 20.80 15.33
N LEU A 649 12.04 21.17 15.89
CA LEU A 649 10.76 21.16 15.18
C LEU A 649 10.77 22.08 13.95
N TYR A 650 11.29 23.30 14.09
CA TYR A 650 11.43 24.24 12.97
C TYR A 650 12.38 23.73 11.88
N ASN A 651 13.48 23.09 12.26
CA ASN A 651 14.39 22.49 11.29
C ASN A 651 13.70 21.37 10.49
N ALA A 652 12.96 20.47 11.17
CA ALA A 652 12.21 19.41 10.53
C ALA A 652 11.09 19.95 9.60
N LEU A 653 10.34 20.98 10.04
CA LEU A 653 9.33 21.64 9.22
C LEU A 653 9.91 22.30 7.96
N GLY A 654 11.13 22.83 8.05
CA GLY A 654 11.81 23.47 6.92
C GLY A 654 12.57 22.51 6.00
N ASN A 655 12.76 21.25 6.41
CA ASN A 655 13.57 20.28 5.69
C ASN A 655 12.72 19.47 4.71
N GLN A 656 12.48 20.06 3.54
CA GLN A 656 11.74 19.43 2.45
C GLN A 656 12.48 18.25 1.79
N ASP A 657 13.79 18.12 2.03
CA ASP A 657 14.60 17.02 1.47
C ASP A 657 14.36 15.68 2.20
N GLU A 658 13.72 15.71 3.37
CA GLU A 658 13.33 14.52 4.16
C GLU A 658 11.80 14.50 4.36
N PRO A 659 11.02 14.00 3.37
CA PRO A 659 9.57 14.16 3.36
C PRO A 659 8.83 13.55 4.55
N SER A 660 9.27 12.37 5.00
CA SER A 660 8.63 11.64 6.11
C SER A 660 8.78 12.40 7.43
N LEU A 661 9.99 12.87 7.75
CA LEU A 661 10.24 13.72 8.92
C LEU A 661 9.48 15.05 8.86
N CYS A 662 9.39 15.68 7.68
CA CYS A 662 8.59 16.90 7.51
C CYS A 662 7.10 16.64 7.81
N SER A 663 6.55 15.53 7.32
CA SER A 663 5.18 15.11 7.61
C SER A 663 4.95 14.86 9.11
N MET A 664 5.87 14.16 9.77
CA MET A 664 5.83 13.93 11.23
C MET A 664 5.87 15.25 12.01
N ALA A 665 6.70 16.21 11.57
CA ALA A 665 6.79 17.53 12.18
C ALA A 665 5.48 18.33 12.05
N ILE A 666 4.78 18.24 10.91
CA ILE A 666 3.46 18.85 10.72
C ILE A 666 2.45 18.25 11.70
N GLY A 667 2.40 16.92 11.81
CA GLY A 667 1.53 16.24 12.78
C GLY A 667 1.82 16.66 14.23
N LEU A 668 3.10 16.78 14.59
CA LEU A 668 3.52 17.21 15.92
C LEU A 668 3.11 18.68 16.22
N VAL A 669 3.06 19.57 15.24
CA VAL A 669 2.48 20.91 15.42
C VAL A 669 1.00 20.81 15.78
N SER A 670 0.25 19.96 15.09
CA SER A 670 -1.16 19.68 15.42
C SER A 670 -1.31 19.16 16.85
N ASP A 671 -0.51 18.18 17.26
CA ASP A 671 -0.59 17.61 18.62
C ASP A 671 -0.25 18.65 19.69
N ILE A 672 0.82 19.44 19.50
CA ILE A 672 1.22 20.51 20.43
C ILE A 672 0.13 21.56 20.55
N THR A 673 -0.44 22.01 19.44
CA THR A 673 -1.46 23.08 19.46
C THR A 673 -2.77 22.61 20.08
N ARG A 674 -3.19 21.36 19.81
CA ARG A 674 -4.37 20.76 20.46
C ARG A 674 -4.16 20.54 21.96
N SER A 675 -2.99 20.07 22.36
CA SER A 675 -2.71 19.67 23.75
C SER A 675 -2.40 20.85 24.67
N MET A 676 -1.69 21.86 24.16
CA MET A 676 -1.35 23.06 24.93
C MET A 676 -2.39 24.20 24.80
N GLY A 677 -3.28 24.13 23.80
CA GLY A 677 -4.25 25.17 23.52
C GLY A 677 -3.62 26.56 23.37
N GLU A 678 -4.17 27.55 24.07
CA GLU A 678 -3.70 28.94 24.02
C GLU A 678 -2.23 29.12 24.44
N ARG A 679 -1.66 28.20 25.24
CA ARG A 679 -0.23 28.28 25.62
C ARG A 679 0.72 28.06 24.45
N SER A 680 0.25 27.48 23.34
CA SER A 680 1.03 27.33 22.11
C SER A 680 1.13 28.61 21.28
N GLN A 681 0.30 29.63 21.58
CA GLN A 681 0.20 30.86 20.79
C GLN A 681 1.55 31.53 20.48
N PRO A 682 2.52 31.65 21.42
CA PRO A 682 3.80 32.32 21.15
C PRO A 682 4.64 31.68 20.04
N PHE A 683 4.37 30.42 19.68
CA PHE A 683 5.12 29.68 18.66
C PHE A 683 4.38 29.63 17.30
N CYS A 684 3.08 29.93 17.30
CA CYS A 684 2.21 29.75 16.14
C CYS A 684 2.58 30.64 14.95
N ASP A 685 3.12 31.83 15.17
CA ASP A 685 3.63 32.68 14.09
C ASP A 685 4.71 31.97 13.27
N ASN A 686 5.63 31.28 13.94
CA ASN A 686 6.68 30.51 13.27
C ASN A 686 6.11 29.27 12.58
N PHE A 687 5.20 28.54 13.24
CA PHE A 687 4.52 27.39 12.62
C PHE A 687 3.84 27.80 11.31
N MET A 688 3.03 28.88 11.34
CA MET A 688 2.35 29.40 10.16
C MET A 688 3.34 29.77 9.03
N ASN A 689 4.47 30.39 9.36
CA ASN A 689 5.48 30.74 8.36
C ASN A 689 6.07 29.50 7.67
N TYR A 690 6.43 28.45 8.43
CA TYR A 690 6.95 27.20 7.85
C TYR A 690 5.89 26.47 7.00
N LEU A 691 4.67 26.32 7.54
CA LEU A 691 3.57 25.65 6.84
C LEU A 691 3.23 26.36 5.52
N LEU A 692 3.12 27.69 5.53
CA LEU A 692 2.87 28.48 4.31
C LEU A 692 4.03 28.42 3.31
N ASN A 693 5.28 28.34 3.78
CA ASN A 693 6.43 28.17 2.89
C ASN A 693 6.44 26.77 2.22
N ASN A 694 6.06 25.73 2.95
CA ASN A 694 5.94 24.37 2.39
C ASN A 694 4.90 24.32 1.27
N LEU A 695 3.79 25.05 1.39
CA LEU A 695 2.78 25.16 0.33
C LEU A 695 3.24 25.90 -0.94
N ARG A 696 4.34 26.66 -0.88
CA ARG A 696 4.90 27.37 -2.06
C ARG A 696 5.82 26.48 -2.91
N SER A 697 6.23 25.33 -2.41
CA SER A 697 7.17 24.43 -3.09
C SER A 697 6.49 23.68 -4.24
N THR A 698 7.03 23.77 -5.46
CA THR A 698 6.51 23.03 -6.63
C THR A 698 6.84 21.54 -6.58
N THR A 699 7.76 21.12 -5.72
CA THR A 699 8.30 19.74 -5.68
C THR A 699 7.47 18.82 -4.79
N LEU A 700 6.88 19.33 -3.70
CA LEU A 700 6.28 18.51 -2.63
C LEU A 700 4.85 18.93 -2.25
N ALA A 701 4.29 19.93 -2.94
CA ALA A 701 3.00 20.55 -2.57
C ALA A 701 1.82 19.59 -2.50
N ASN A 702 1.85 18.44 -3.19
CA ASN A 702 0.74 17.50 -3.14
C ASN A 702 0.81 16.61 -1.90
N GLN A 703 1.99 16.11 -1.51
CA GLN A 703 2.11 15.15 -0.41
C GLN A 703 1.72 15.74 0.96
N PHE A 704 2.16 16.96 1.27
CA PHE A 704 1.93 17.54 2.60
C PHE A 704 0.67 18.36 2.72
N LYS A 705 0.04 18.72 1.58
CA LYS A 705 -1.10 19.65 1.57
C LYS A 705 -2.18 19.24 2.56
N PRO A 706 -2.72 18.00 2.54
CA PRO A 706 -3.80 17.62 3.43
C PRO A 706 -3.47 17.85 4.92
N ALA A 707 -2.30 17.39 5.35
CA ALA A 707 -1.83 17.54 6.73
C ALA A 707 -1.61 19.00 7.13
N ILE A 708 -1.04 19.83 6.23
CA ILE A 708 -0.87 21.27 6.48
C ILE A 708 -2.22 21.95 6.67
N LEU A 709 -3.22 21.61 5.85
CA LEU A 709 -4.55 22.20 5.95
C LEU A 709 -5.23 21.82 7.26
N GLN A 710 -5.18 20.54 7.66
CA GLN A 710 -5.65 20.10 8.96
C GLN A 710 -4.96 20.88 10.10
N CYS A 711 -3.64 21.04 10.01
CA CYS A 711 -2.85 21.78 11.00
C CYS A 711 -3.26 23.26 11.12
N PHE A 712 -3.70 23.91 10.04
CA PHE A 712 -4.28 25.26 10.14
C PHE A 712 -5.55 25.29 11.00
N GLY A 713 -6.38 24.26 10.94
CA GLY A 713 -7.55 24.11 11.79
C GLY A 713 -7.18 23.98 13.27
N ASP A 714 -6.19 23.15 13.57
CA ASP A 714 -5.68 22.93 14.93
C ASP A 714 -5.06 24.22 15.52
N ILE A 715 -4.23 24.92 14.74
CA ILE A 715 -3.67 26.23 15.14
C ILE A 715 -4.79 27.24 15.38
N ALA A 716 -5.78 27.32 14.48
CA ALA A 716 -6.92 28.23 14.65
C ALA A 716 -7.68 27.95 15.95
N GLY A 717 -7.98 26.67 16.21
CA GLY A 717 -8.63 26.24 17.45
C GLY A 717 -7.83 26.62 18.70
N ALA A 718 -6.50 26.53 18.63
CA ALA A 718 -5.61 26.84 19.76
C ALA A 718 -5.46 28.34 20.04
N ILE A 719 -5.35 29.20 19.02
CA ILE A 719 -5.04 30.63 19.20
C ILE A 719 -6.27 31.55 19.09
N GLY A 720 -7.43 30.99 18.73
CA GLY A 720 -8.70 31.70 18.65
C GLY A 720 -8.60 32.96 17.78
N GLY A 721 -8.91 34.12 18.39
CA GLY A 721 -9.02 35.40 17.70
C GLY A 721 -7.72 35.91 17.09
N HIS A 722 -6.56 35.40 17.50
CA HIS A 722 -5.27 35.73 16.89
C HIS A 722 -5.17 35.23 15.45
N PHE A 723 -5.94 34.18 15.10
CA PHE A 723 -5.93 33.58 13.77
C PHE A 723 -6.48 34.52 12.67
N GLU A 724 -7.18 35.60 13.04
CA GLU A 724 -7.60 36.65 12.08
C GLU A 724 -6.41 37.16 11.23
N THR A 725 -5.21 37.20 11.81
CA THR A 725 -3.96 37.59 11.15
C THR A 725 -3.68 36.77 9.88
N TYR A 726 -4.03 35.48 9.90
CA TYR A 726 -3.73 34.53 8.81
C TYR A 726 -4.94 34.22 7.95
N LEU A 727 -6.16 34.55 8.41
CA LEU A 727 -7.42 34.13 7.81
C LEU A 727 -7.48 34.40 6.30
N SER A 728 -7.06 35.58 5.85
CA SER A 728 -7.09 35.93 4.42
C SER A 728 -6.20 35.02 3.55
N VAL A 729 -4.97 34.76 4.00
CA VAL A 729 -4.01 33.91 3.27
C VAL A 729 -4.46 32.45 3.31
N VAL A 730 -4.88 31.97 4.47
CA VAL A 730 -5.33 30.57 4.64
C VAL A 730 -6.61 30.33 3.84
N ALA A 731 -7.59 31.23 3.88
CA ALA A 731 -8.81 31.10 3.09
C ALA A 731 -8.51 31.01 1.58
N GLN A 732 -7.58 31.81 1.06
CA GLN A 732 -7.17 31.74 -0.34
C GLN A 732 -6.55 30.37 -0.69
N VAL A 733 -5.74 29.81 0.20
CA VAL A 733 -5.16 28.46 0.04
C VAL A 733 -6.27 27.39 0.02
N LEU A 734 -7.23 27.46 0.94
CA LEU A 734 -8.35 26.52 1.02
C LEU A 734 -9.23 26.59 -0.22
N GLU A 735 -9.52 27.79 -0.72
CA GLU A 735 -10.27 27.98 -1.97
C GLU A 735 -9.52 27.40 -3.17
N GLN A 736 -8.23 27.66 -3.31
CA GLN A 736 -7.43 27.05 -4.37
C GLN A 736 -7.42 25.52 -4.28
N ALA A 737 -7.23 24.97 -3.08
CA ALA A 737 -7.22 23.53 -2.85
C ALA A 737 -8.57 22.87 -3.16
N SER A 738 -9.69 23.56 -2.91
CA SER A 738 -11.05 23.06 -3.18
C SER A 738 -11.34 22.82 -4.67
N THR A 739 -10.57 23.45 -5.57
CA THR A 739 -10.71 23.28 -7.03
C THR A 739 -10.06 22.00 -7.57
N VAL A 740 -9.24 21.32 -6.75
CA VAL A 740 -8.57 20.08 -7.15
C VAL A 740 -9.60 18.95 -7.17
N THR A 741 -9.68 18.25 -8.31
CA THR A 741 -10.60 17.13 -8.52
C THR A 741 -9.87 15.99 -9.24
N ALA A 742 -10.30 14.76 -8.97
CA ALA A 742 -9.86 13.59 -9.72
C ALA A 742 -10.75 13.46 -10.97
N THR A 743 -10.15 13.12 -12.11
CA THR A 743 -10.90 12.79 -13.32
C THR A 743 -11.41 11.36 -13.23
N PRO A 744 -12.60 11.01 -13.78
CA PRO A 744 -13.12 9.64 -13.78
C PRO A 744 -12.16 8.61 -14.41
N GLU A 745 -11.28 9.07 -15.27
CA GLU A 745 -10.27 8.27 -15.99
C GLU A 745 -8.87 8.38 -15.34
N GLY A 746 -8.74 9.11 -14.22
CA GLY A 746 -7.48 9.29 -13.51
C GLY A 746 -7.11 8.07 -12.64
N PRO A 747 -5.86 7.98 -12.16
CA PRO A 747 -5.43 6.90 -11.28
C PRO A 747 -6.18 6.93 -9.94
N ASP A 748 -6.45 5.75 -9.36
CA ASP A 748 -7.15 5.59 -8.08
C ASP A 748 -6.48 6.39 -6.93
N GLU A 749 -5.15 6.46 -6.94
CA GLU A 749 -4.36 7.27 -5.99
C GLU A 749 -4.78 8.74 -5.95
N MET A 750 -5.19 9.30 -7.10
CA MET A 750 -5.66 10.69 -7.17
C MET A 750 -7.01 10.87 -6.46
N PHE A 751 -7.88 9.86 -6.48
CA PHE A 751 -9.13 9.90 -5.72
C PHE A 751 -8.85 9.91 -4.22
N TYR A 752 -7.99 9.01 -3.73
CA TYR A 752 -7.56 8.99 -2.32
C TYR A 752 -6.93 10.31 -1.90
N TYR A 753 -6.07 10.87 -2.75
CA TYR A 753 -5.46 12.17 -2.51
C TYR A 753 -6.50 13.29 -2.40
N VAL A 754 -7.46 13.36 -3.32
CA VAL A 754 -8.53 14.39 -3.31
C VAL A 754 -9.43 14.25 -2.10
N ILE A 755 -9.76 13.02 -1.69
CA ILE A 755 -10.53 12.76 -0.46
C ILE A 755 -9.76 13.30 0.75
N SER A 756 -8.49 12.91 0.92
CA SER A 756 -7.63 13.39 2.01
C SER A 756 -7.47 14.92 2.00
N LEU A 757 -7.30 15.52 0.82
CA LEU A 757 -7.22 16.97 0.67
C LEU A 757 -8.51 17.66 1.14
N ARG A 758 -9.67 17.13 0.76
CA ARG A 758 -10.97 17.67 1.18
C ARG A 758 -11.21 17.49 2.67
N GLU A 759 -10.73 16.40 3.28
CA GLU A 759 -10.73 16.22 4.73
C GLU A 759 -9.96 17.33 5.42
N GLY A 760 -8.70 17.55 5.01
CA GLY A 760 -7.88 18.63 5.55
C GLY A 760 -8.51 20.02 5.37
N ILE A 761 -9.21 20.28 4.26
CA ILE A 761 -9.97 21.54 4.08
C ILE A 761 -11.13 21.66 5.07
N MET A 762 -11.88 20.58 5.30
CA MET A 762 -13.00 20.58 6.25
C MET A 762 -12.52 20.76 7.68
N ASP A 763 -11.43 20.10 8.08
CA ASP A 763 -10.82 20.27 9.40
C ASP A 763 -10.29 21.70 9.60
N ALA A 764 -9.65 22.27 8.58
CA ALA A 764 -9.23 23.68 8.57
C ALA A 764 -10.42 24.61 8.83
N TRP A 765 -11.51 24.46 8.07
CA TRP A 765 -12.69 25.30 8.23
C TRP A 765 -13.36 25.10 9.59
N GLY A 766 -13.46 23.86 10.10
CA GLY A 766 -14.02 23.59 11.43
C GLY A 766 -13.27 24.35 12.52
N GLY A 767 -11.94 24.27 12.53
CA GLY A 767 -11.10 25.01 13.47
C GLY A 767 -11.24 26.53 13.34
N ILE A 768 -11.24 27.05 12.12
CA ILE A 768 -11.40 28.49 11.83
C ILE A 768 -12.77 29.02 12.26
N ILE A 769 -13.85 28.30 11.95
CA ILE A 769 -15.21 28.69 12.33
C ILE A 769 -15.31 28.75 13.86
N GLY A 770 -14.83 27.70 14.55
CA GLY A 770 -14.78 27.65 16.01
C GLY A 770 -14.01 28.82 16.62
N ALA A 771 -12.82 29.11 16.08
CA ALA A 771 -11.95 30.19 16.53
C ALA A 771 -12.56 31.58 16.37
N MET A 772 -13.16 31.85 15.20
CA MET A 772 -13.80 33.14 14.92
C MET A 772 -15.09 33.31 15.74
N LYS A 773 -15.84 32.23 15.95
CA LYS A 773 -17.03 32.23 16.80
C LYS A 773 -16.68 32.55 18.26
N SER A 774 -15.77 31.78 18.86
CA SER A 774 -15.40 31.94 20.28
C SER A 774 -14.84 33.34 20.57
N SER A 775 -14.26 33.99 19.55
CA SER A 775 -13.66 35.32 19.66
C SER A 775 -14.58 36.47 19.25
N GLY A 776 -15.83 36.20 18.88
CA GLY A 776 -16.79 37.23 18.45
C GLY A 776 -16.46 37.89 17.10
N LYS A 777 -15.73 37.19 16.22
CA LYS A 777 -15.21 37.69 14.93
C LYS A 777 -15.88 37.06 13.71
N THR A 778 -17.07 36.48 13.85
CA THR A 778 -17.81 35.83 12.74
C THR A 778 -18.07 36.76 11.56
N GLN A 779 -18.10 38.07 11.76
CA GLN A 779 -18.26 39.06 10.70
C GLN A 779 -17.14 39.01 9.65
N VAL A 780 -15.90 38.73 10.05
CA VAL A 780 -14.75 38.65 9.13
C VAL A 780 -14.77 37.35 8.31
N LEU A 781 -15.35 36.29 8.90
CA LEU A 781 -15.54 34.98 8.27
C LEU A 781 -16.65 34.99 7.21
N HIS A 782 -17.63 35.89 7.32
CA HIS A 782 -18.85 35.87 6.51
C HIS A 782 -18.61 35.82 4.99
N GLN A 783 -17.57 36.51 4.51
CA GLN A 783 -17.21 36.54 3.09
C GLN A 783 -16.84 35.17 2.49
N TYR A 784 -16.38 34.23 3.31
CA TYR A 784 -15.94 32.89 2.88
C TYR A 784 -17.05 31.83 3.01
N VAL A 785 -18.18 32.15 3.64
CA VAL A 785 -19.24 31.16 3.89
C VAL A 785 -19.77 30.55 2.58
N THR A 786 -19.82 31.34 1.51
CA THR A 786 -20.29 30.86 0.20
C THR A 786 -19.36 29.79 -0.38
N SER A 787 -18.03 29.98 -0.31
CA SER A 787 -17.06 29.01 -0.83
C SER A 787 -17.07 27.71 0.00
N ILE A 788 -17.30 27.80 1.32
CA ILE A 788 -17.47 26.62 2.18
C ILE A 788 -18.68 25.78 1.74
N PHE A 789 -19.84 26.40 1.51
CA PHE A 789 -21.03 25.68 1.02
C PHE A 789 -20.86 25.10 -0.39
N GLN A 790 -20.09 25.75 -1.27
CA GLN A 790 -19.78 25.21 -2.60
C GLN A 790 -18.99 23.91 -2.49
N LEU A 791 -17.99 23.85 -1.61
CA LEU A 791 -17.23 22.63 -1.37
C LEU A 791 -18.08 21.54 -0.69
N LEU A 792 -18.92 21.89 0.29
CA LEU A 792 -19.85 20.93 0.90
C LEU A 792 -20.80 20.32 -0.14
N ASN A 793 -21.29 21.13 -1.10
CA ASN A 793 -22.14 20.65 -2.19
C ASN A 793 -21.37 19.72 -3.15
N LEU A 794 -20.10 20.05 -3.45
CA LEU A 794 -19.23 19.20 -4.25
C LEU A 794 -19.03 17.83 -3.58
N ILE A 795 -18.73 17.82 -2.28
CA ILE A 795 -18.59 16.59 -1.48
C ILE A 795 -19.91 15.81 -1.47
N GLY A 796 -21.05 16.49 -1.27
CA GLY A 796 -22.37 15.85 -1.22
C GLY A 796 -22.79 15.21 -2.55
N GLY A 797 -22.25 15.66 -3.68
CA GLY A 797 -22.53 15.11 -5.02
C GLY A 797 -21.52 14.07 -5.51
N ASP A 798 -20.41 13.86 -4.81
CA ASP A 798 -19.36 12.91 -5.19
C ASP A 798 -19.65 11.52 -4.64
N ALA A 799 -19.40 10.46 -5.40
CA ALA A 799 -19.52 9.09 -4.90
C ALA A 799 -18.28 8.70 -4.08
N ASN A 800 -17.12 9.26 -4.41
CA ASN A 800 -15.84 8.93 -3.80
C ASN A 800 -15.66 9.74 -2.51
N ARG A 801 -16.00 9.12 -1.38
CA ARG A 801 -16.01 9.76 -0.05
C ARG A 801 -15.52 8.78 1.01
N SER A 802 -14.86 9.31 2.04
CA SER A 802 -14.53 8.56 3.26
C SER A 802 -15.51 8.88 4.40
N GLU A 803 -15.54 8.02 5.42
CA GLU A 803 -16.26 8.30 6.66
C GLU A 803 -15.73 9.58 7.33
N SER A 804 -14.40 9.75 7.39
CA SER A 804 -13.75 10.91 8.00
C SER A 804 -14.14 12.23 7.33
N LEU A 805 -14.16 12.26 5.99
CA LEU A 805 -14.63 13.41 5.22
C LEU A 805 -16.08 13.75 5.54
N MET A 806 -16.95 12.75 5.58
CA MET A 806 -18.36 12.97 5.90
C MET A 806 -18.55 13.45 7.33
N ARG A 807 -17.79 12.93 8.29
CA ARG A 807 -17.80 13.41 9.68
C ARG A 807 -17.36 14.87 9.76
N ALA A 808 -16.24 15.24 9.13
CA ALA A 808 -15.73 16.61 9.11
C ALA A 808 -16.72 17.58 8.43
N ALA A 809 -17.30 17.18 7.30
CA ALA A 809 -18.33 17.96 6.61
C ALA A 809 -19.58 18.19 7.48
N MET A 810 -20.05 17.16 8.21
CA MET A 810 -21.16 17.33 9.17
C MET A 810 -20.78 18.28 10.32
N GLY A 811 -19.53 18.20 10.80
CA GLY A 811 -18.94 19.14 11.75
C GLY A 811 -19.10 20.59 11.27
N VAL A 812 -18.52 20.89 10.10
CA VAL A 812 -18.56 22.23 9.49
C VAL A 812 -19.98 22.75 9.28
N ILE A 813 -20.91 21.90 8.84
CA ILE A 813 -22.33 22.26 8.66
C ILE A 813 -22.94 22.74 9.98
N GLY A 814 -22.73 22.00 11.07
CA GLY A 814 -23.25 22.39 12.37
C GLY A 814 -22.51 23.60 12.96
N ASP A 815 -21.19 23.71 12.74
CA ASP A 815 -20.38 24.83 13.22
C ASP A 815 -20.81 26.15 12.55
N LEU A 816 -21.10 26.13 11.25
CA LEU A 816 -21.66 27.28 10.53
C LEU A 816 -23.03 27.67 11.07
N ALA A 817 -23.90 26.69 11.35
CA ALA A 817 -25.23 26.95 11.90
C ALA A 817 -25.16 27.55 13.31
N ASP A 818 -24.18 27.15 14.11
CA ASP A 818 -23.95 27.64 15.47
C ASP A 818 -23.21 29.00 15.49
N ALA A 819 -22.36 29.29 14.51
CA ALA A 819 -21.66 30.57 14.36
C ALA A 819 -22.57 31.71 13.88
N TYR A 820 -23.66 31.41 13.17
CA TYR A 820 -24.60 32.38 12.62
C TYR A 820 -26.04 32.08 13.05
N PRO A 821 -26.39 32.20 14.36
CA PRO A 821 -27.61 31.60 14.93
C PRO A 821 -28.93 32.30 14.60
N ASN A 822 -28.91 33.52 14.04
CA ASN A 822 -30.10 34.36 13.85
C ASN A 822 -30.75 34.20 12.47
N GLY A 823 -30.49 33.09 11.78
CA GLY A 823 -31.05 32.81 10.48
C GLY A 823 -30.33 33.48 9.31
N GLU A 824 -29.10 33.96 9.52
CA GLU A 824 -28.29 34.63 8.49
C GLU A 824 -27.98 33.70 7.31
N LEU A 825 -28.00 32.37 7.53
CA LEU A 825 -27.65 31.34 6.54
C LEU A 825 -28.86 30.48 6.13
N ILE A 826 -30.10 30.90 6.40
CA ILE A 826 -31.32 30.13 6.12
C ILE A 826 -31.39 29.63 4.68
N ASP A 827 -31.07 30.48 3.70
CA ASP A 827 -31.19 30.12 2.28
C ASP A 827 -30.21 29.01 1.88
N ALA A 828 -29.00 28.99 2.47
CA ALA A 828 -28.04 27.92 2.27
C ALA A 828 -28.51 26.61 2.92
N PHE A 829 -29.03 26.68 4.15
CA PHE A 829 -29.50 25.52 4.90
C PHE A 829 -30.81 24.89 4.37
N ARG A 830 -31.59 25.62 3.55
CA ARG A 830 -32.80 25.09 2.89
C ARG A 830 -32.54 24.23 1.66
N GLN A 831 -31.31 24.18 1.16
CA GLN A 831 -31.03 23.47 -0.08
C GLN A 831 -31.24 21.95 0.08
N GLY A 832 -31.88 21.32 -0.91
CA GLY A 832 -32.32 19.92 -0.82
C GLY A 832 -31.15 18.92 -0.76
N TRP A 833 -30.04 19.21 -1.42
CA TRP A 833 -28.84 18.37 -1.39
C TRP A 833 -28.27 18.25 0.03
N LEU A 834 -28.30 19.33 0.82
CA LEU A 834 -27.76 19.35 2.18
C LEU A 834 -28.57 18.42 3.10
N THR A 835 -29.90 18.46 2.98
CA THR A 835 -30.78 17.56 3.73
C THR A 835 -30.55 16.09 3.34
N THR A 836 -30.28 15.84 2.06
CA THR A 836 -29.97 14.51 1.53
C THR A 836 -28.65 14.00 2.09
N MET A 837 -27.59 14.80 2.00
CA MET A 837 -26.26 14.51 2.53
C MET A 837 -26.30 14.18 4.03
N ILE A 838 -26.96 15.01 4.85
CA ILE A 838 -27.11 14.77 6.30
C ILE A 838 -27.88 13.47 6.58
N LYS A 839 -28.90 13.18 5.78
CA LYS A 839 -29.70 11.96 5.94
C LYS A 839 -28.86 10.73 5.62
N GLU A 840 -28.17 10.72 4.48
CA GLU A 840 -27.26 9.65 4.06
C GLU A 840 -26.23 9.32 5.15
N THR A 841 -25.48 10.32 5.63
CA THR A 841 -24.48 10.13 6.69
C THR A 841 -25.08 9.59 7.98
N LYS A 842 -26.27 10.07 8.36
CA LYS A 842 -26.94 9.63 9.58
C LYS A 842 -27.48 8.20 9.50
N THR A 843 -27.86 7.73 8.30
CA THR A 843 -28.50 6.42 8.11
C THR A 843 -27.56 5.33 7.66
N ASN A 844 -26.33 5.68 7.27
CA ASN A 844 -25.30 4.69 6.95
C ASN A 844 -24.96 3.87 8.20
N ARG A 845 -25.11 2.55 8.11
CA ARG A 845 -24.90 1.61 9.22
C ARG A 845 -23.44 1.23 9.42
N ASP A 846 -22.62 1.45 8.40
CA ASP A 846 -21.20 1.10 8.40
C ASP A 846 -20.36 2.20 9.07
N PHE A 847 -20.93 3.40 9.25
CA PHE A 847 -20.27 4.50 9.94
C PHE A 847 -20.24 4.31 11.46
N GLN A 848 -19.13 4.73 12.07
CA GLN A 848 -18.93 4.70 13.51
C GLN A 848 -19.98 5.57 14.24
N PRO A 849 -20.32 5.24 15.50
CA PRO A 849 -21.28 6.01 16.29
C PRO A 849 -20.99 7.51 16.33
N ARG A 850 -19.70 7.89 16.44
CA ARG A 850 -19.26 9.29 16.46
C ARG A 850 -19.66 10.06 15.19
N THR A 851 -19.57 9.44 14.03
CA THR A 851 -19.95 10.04 12.74
C THR A 851 -21.46 10.24 12.67
N ILE A 852 -22.24 9.23 13.09
CA ILE A 852 -23.70 9.29 13.15
C ILE A 852 -24.17 10.37 14.14
N GLU A 853 -23.53 10.48 15.29
CA GLU A 853 -23.80 11.52 16.30
C GLU A 853 -23.53 12.92 15.77
N THR A 854 -22.40 13.11 15.08
CA THR A 854 -22.06 14.39 14.42
C THR A 854 -23.11 14.76 13.37
N ALA A 855 -23.56 13.81 12.55
CA ALA A 855 -24.65 14.03 11.59
C ALA A 855 -26.00 14.35 12.26
N ARG A 856 -26.30 13.72 13.40
CA ARG A 856 -27.50 14.04 14.20
C ARG A 856 -27.44 15.45 14.76
N TRP A 857 -26.28 15.86 15.27
CA TRP A 857 -26.05 17.21 15.78
C TRP A 857 -26.18 18.25 14.66
N ALA A 858 -25.53 18.02 13.50
CA ALA A 858 -25.64 18.90 12.33
C ALA A 858 -27.11 19.09 11.91
N ARG A 859 -27.88 17.99 11.84
CA ARG A 859 -29.31 18.04 11.55
C ARG A 859 -30.09 18.92 12.53
N GLU A 860 -29.77 18.84 13.81
CA GLU A 860 -30.46 19.62 14.84
C GLU A 860 -30.13 21.12 14.70
N GLN A 861 -28.88 21.46 14.40
CA GLN A 861 -28.49 22.85 14.15
C GLN A 861 -29.18 23.41 12.89
N VAL A 862 -29.25 22.63 11.81
CA VAL A 862 -29.99 23.01 10.60
C VAL A 862 -31.47 23.23 10.92
N LYS A 863 -32.11 22.38 11.73
CA LYS A 863 -33.50 22.61 12.13
C LYS A 863 -33.69 23.91 12.89
N ARG A 864 -32.79 24.23 13.83
CA ARG A 864 -32.83 25.47 14.60
C ARG A 864 -32.75 26.69 13.69
N GLN A 865 -31.83 26.67 12.72
CA GLN A 865 -31.70 27.69 11.68
C GLN A 865 -33.00 27.89 10.90
N LEU A 866 -33.68 26.81 10.54
CA LEU A 866 -34.92 26.86 9.75
C LEU A 866 -36.18 27.23 10.57
N GLY A 867 -36.04 27.52 11.87
CA GLY A 867 -37.15 27.85 12.76
C GLY A 867 -37.87 26.62 13.36
N GLY A 868 -37.27 25.44 13.26
CA GLY A 868 -37.77 24.19 13.83
C GLY A 868 -37.45 24.05 15.32
N SER A 869 -38.38 24.51 16.17
CA SER A 869 -38.55 24.21 17.62
C SER A 869 -37.55 24.81 18.63
N GLN A 870 -37.87 26.03 19.11
CA GLN A 870 -37.77 26.34 20.54
C GLN A 870 -38.84 25.53 21.28
N GLY A 871 -38.44 24.44 21.92
CA GLY A 871 -39.33 23.63 22.74
C GLY A 871 -38.57 22.50 23.39
N VAL A 872 -38.34 22.64 24.69
CA VAL A 872 -37.80 21.66 25.67
C VAL A 872 -36.38 21.98 26.12
N ILE A 873 -36.24 23.02 26.96
CA ILE A 873 -35.46 22.97 28.22
C ILE A 873 -36.18 23.91 29.22
N ALA A 874 -37.18 23.37 29.90
CA ALA A 874 -37.63 23.86 31.20
C ALA A 874 -38.31 22.69 31.92
N GLN A 875 -37.74 22.31 33.08
CA GLN A 875 -38.10 21.18 33.95
C GLN A 875 -37.60 19.84 33.38
N SER A 876 -36.74 19.06 34.04
CA SER A 876 -36.43 18.88 35.47
C SER A 876 -35.01 18.39 35.67
#